data_AF-L0DQ37-F1
#
_entry.id   AF-L0DQ37-F1
#
_cell.length_a   1.000
_cell.length_b   1.000
_cell.length_c   1.000
_cell.angle_alpha   90.00
_cell.angle_beta   90.00
_cell.angle_gamma   90.00
#
_symmetry.space_group_name_H-M   'P 1'
#
loop_
_entity.id
_entity.type
_entity.pdbx_description
1 polymer ?
#
loop_
_entity_poly.entity_id
_entity_poly.type
_entity_poly.pdbx_seq_one_letter_code
_entity_poly.pdbx_strand_id
1 'polypeptide(L)'
;MRHTAGRMGQVLDRLQAVGIAAVGLVALGGTSVAGEAPDFDRQVAPILIMRCLECHNEAGAVGGLVLTGIDALKRGGESGEAIVAGKPEESLLLERVVDGEMPPKRQGHSQKLSEPEIETLRAWIAAGAPWPAGRKLDRDEKTTAVRAGRDWWSLHPLERPGVPSTQRADWAKNPIDSFILAKLEAEGMRPAPRAERHQLIRRAFFDLLGLPPSVQEVDAFVRDESPMAYERLVAKLLDSPQYGERWGRYWLDLSRYAETSGYERDQEKPGAWKYRDWVVRSINEDKPYDRFVQEQLAGDELPERNEQTVIATGFLRLGTWNDEPNDPQDYKYERLEDLVHVTSTAFLGMTVKCARCHDHKFDPIPQTDYYRLAATFWSGPIEPRKNELLGGPSREELGYDVLGWTDVTRDPPAFHLLHKGELSRPGPVVPPGVLSMIPSLDKPFAPPPAQSKTTQRRLQLASWITDPRNPLTPRVYVNRLWQHHFGHGLVSSSDNFGFNGQKPTHPELLDWLAAELISGGWKSKPIHFLMMTSQAYQQSTIHPDHESYSKQDADNRLVWRALRRRQDAEALRDAMLSVSGQLDLRVGGPSFQPVINPEALEGLSNSKTYAAPSPASEQGRRSLYMYSRRSLVHPLMTTFDFCDTTQPCGERDISVVAPQALALLNGAFVHEQSRRVADLVLASASQDRAAPVEGAWRRVLARSPSKTELAAALEHVERQSLRFRDDPEVDTLALASLCHVLINSNEFIFVD
;
A
#
# COMPACT_ATOMS: atom_id res chain seq x y z
N MET A 1 -49.96 13.68 14.89
CA MET A 1 -50.77 12.74 15.70
C MET A 1 -51.50 11.78 14.76
N ARG A 2 -51.44 10.48 15.05
CA ARG A 2 -52.36 9.36 14.70
C ARG A 2 -53.35 9.48 13.51
N HIS A 3 -53.22 8.54 12.57
CA HIS A 3 -54.25 7.74 11.83
C HIS A 3 -55.41 8.47 11.10
N THR A 4 -56.11 7.96 10.08
CA THR A 4 -56.50 6.62 9.55
C THR A 4 -56.67 6.74 8.00
N ALA A 5 -56.38 5.79 7.10
CA ALA A 5 -56.72 4.34 6.93
C ALA A 5 -58.05 4.05 6.17
N GLY A 6 -58.02 3.03 5.28
CA GLY A 6 -59.19 2.45 4.54
C GLY A 6 -59.49 3.12 3.17
N ARG A 7 -59.42 2.52 1.96
CA ARG A 7 -59.42 1.13 1.41
C ARG A 7 -60.82 0.53 1.10
N MET A 8 -60.91 -0.11 -0.09
CA MET A 8 -61.94 -1.06 -0.61
C MET A 8 -63.25 -0.53 -1.23
N GLY A 9 -63.69 -1.21 -2.31
CA GLY A 9 -65.08 -1.18 -2.80
C GLY A 9 -65.27 -1.27 -4.32
N GLN A 10 -65.21 -2.47 -4.92
CA GLN A 10 -65.74 -2.73 -6.27
C GLN A 10 -67.27 -2.91 -6.22
N VAL A 11 -67.97 -2.79 -7.37
CA VAL A 11 -68.88 -3.82 -7.95
C VAL A 11 -69.48 -3.33 -9.30
N LEU A 12 -69.82 -4.28 -10.18
CA LEU A 12 -70.29 -4.10 -11.56
C LEU A 12 -71.82 -3.93 -11.68
N ASP A 13 -72.28 -3.46 -12.83
CA ASP A 13 -73.46 -3.96 -13.58
C ASP A 13 -73.47 -3.39 -15.03
N ARG A 14 -74.08 -3.95 -16.08
CA ARG A 14 -74.39 -5.35 -16.50
C ARG A 14 -75.03 -5.35 -17.92
N LEU A 15 -75.33 -6.55 -18.47
CA LEU A 15 -76.17 -6.86 -19.66
C LEU A 15 -75.53 -6.60 -21.06
N GLN A 16 -75.83 -7.29 -22.19
CA GLN A 16 -76.46 -8.58 -22.59
C GLN A 16 -76.24 -8.74 -24.14
N ALA A 17 -76.33 -9.89 -24.83
CA ALA A 17 -76.04 -11.31 -24.52
C ALA A 17 -76.12 -12.20 -25.80
N VAL A 18 -75.25 -13.24 -25.90
CA VAL A 18 -75.38 -14.54 -26.62
C VAL A 18 -75.79 -14.60 -28.12
N GLY A 19 -74.97 -15.26 -28.95
CA GLY A 19 -75.37 -15.83 -30.25
C GLY A 19 -74.20 -16.43 -31.07
N ILE A 20 -74.21 -17.75 -31.34
CA ILE A 20 -73.08 -18.50 -31.93
C ILE A 20 -73.27 -18.74 -33.45
N ALA A 21 -72.21 -18.55 -34.24
CA ALA A 21 -71.98 -19.22 -35.53
C ALA A 21 -70.46 -19.37 -35.79
N ALA A 22 -70.05 -20.41 -36.52
CA ALA A 22 -68.68 -20.94 -36.44
C ALA A 22 -67.87 -20.86 -37.76
N VAL A 23 -66.55 -20.72 -37.58
CA VAL A 23 -65.43 -21.12 -38.48
C VAL A 23 -65.40 -20.57 -39.91
N GLY A 24 -64.41 -19.72 -40.17
CA GLY A 24 -63.84 -19.43 -41.49
C GLY A 24 -62.35 -19.12 -41.34
N LEU A 25 -61.49 -20.09 -41.66
CA LEU A 25 -60.05 -20.00 -41.42
C LEU A 25 -59.36 -19.17 -42.52
N VAL A 26 -58.72 -18.04 -42.15
CA VAL A 26 -57.72 -17.37 -43.01
C VAL A 26 -56.49 -17.05 -42.17
N ALA A 27 -55.40 -17.78 -42.44
CA ALA A 27 -54.12 -17.51 -41.83
C ALA A 27 -53.47 -16.29 -42.49
N LEU A 28 -53.36 -15.19 -41.74
CA LEU A 28 -52.39 -14.14 -42.04
C LEU A 28 -51.10 -14.49 -41.29
N GLY A 29 -50.08 -14.90 -42.03
CA GLY A 29 -48.80 -15.34 -41.47
C GLY A 29 -48.12 -14.20 -40.71
N GLY A 30 -47.87 -14.42 -39.41
CA GLY A 30 -46.95 -13.59 -38.67
C GLY A 30 -45.53 -13.79 -39.22
N THR A 31 -45.03 -12.81 -39.96
CA THR A 31 -43.60 -12.74 -40.28
C THR A 31 -42.83 -12.54 -38.98
N SER A 32 -42.18 -13.60 -38.49
CA SER A 32 -41.21 -13.49 -37.41
C SER A 32 -40.10 -12.53 -37.86
N VAL A 33 -40.01 -11.37 -37.22
CA VAL A 33 -38.82 -10.53 -37.32
C VAL A 33 -37.68 -11.35 -36.73
N ALA A 34 -36.74 -11.77 -37.57
CA ALA A 34 -35.52 -12.40 -37.11
C ALA A 34 -34.81 -11.40 -36.19
N GLY A 35 -34.59 -11.80 -34.93
CA GLY A 35 -33.86 -10.97 -33.97
C GLY A 35 -32.47 -10.66 -34.52
N GLU A 36 -32.02 -9.42 -34.31
CA GLU A 36 -30.67 -9.01 -34.68
C GLU A 36 -29.66 -9.91 -33.96
N ALA A 37 -28.64 -10.38 -34.70
CA ALA A 37 -27.66 -11.31 -34.15
C ALA A 37 -26.93 -10.68 -32.95
N PRO A 38 -26.74 -11.41 -31.82
CA PRO A 38 -26.09 -10.85 -30.66
C PRO A 38 -24.65 -10.45 -30.98
N ASP A 39 -24.23 -9.28 -30.49
CA ASP A 39 -22.87 -8.77 -30.67
C ASP A 39 -21.87 -9.74 -30.00
N PHE A 40 -20.95 -10.26 -30.80
CA PHE A 40 -20.05 -11.30 -30.34
C PHE A 40 -19.17 -10.83 -29.16
N ASP A 41 -18.54 -9.66 -29.26
CA ASP A 41 -17.60 -9.18 -28.23
C ASP A 41 -18.31 -8.65 -26.98
N ARG A 42 -19.53 -8.12 -27.13
CA ARG A 42 -20.32 -7.56 -26.01
C ARG A 42 -21.17 -8.61 -25.29
N GLN A 43 -21.66 -9.63 -25.98
CA GLN A 43 -22.66 -10.57 -25.44
C GLN A 43 -22.17 -12.02 -25.40
N VAL A 44 -21.46 -12.50 -26.42
CA VAL A 44 -21.09 -13.92 -26.54
C VAL A 44 -19.74 -14.23 -25.89
N ALA A 45 -18.70 -13.48 -26.26
CA ALA A 45 -17.34 -13.62 -25.76
C ALA A 45 -17.28 -13.59 -24.23
N PRO A 46 -17.97 -12.68 -23.50
CA PRO A 46 -17.95 -12.69 -22.04
C PRO A 46 -18.46 -14.00 -21.45
N ILE A 47 -19.49 -14.61 -22.03
CA ILE A 47 -20.02 -15.91 -21.58
C ILE A 47 -18.96 -16.99 -21.78
N LEU A 48 -18.38 -17.09 -22.98
CA LEU A 48 -17.34 -18.08 -23.28
C LEU A 48 -16.11 -17.93 -22.37
N ILE A 49 -15.64 -16.69 -22.17
CA ILE A 49 -14.48 -16.39 -21.31
C ILE A 49 -14.76 -16.73 -19.85
N MET A 50 -15.89 -16.28 -19.29
CA MET A 50 -16.20 -16.46 -17.86
C MET A 50 -16.66 -17.87 -17.50
N ARG A 51 -17.28 -18.61 -18.43
CA ARG A 51 -17.89 -19.92 -18.18
C ARG A 51 -17.04 -21.08 -18.69
N CYS A 52 -16.33 -20.93 -19.81
CA CYS A 52 -15.74 -22.06 -20.53
C CYS A 52 -14.20 -22.03 -20.59
N LEU A 53 -13.57 -20.86 -20.72
CA LEU A 53 -12.10 -20.77 -20.92
C LEU A 53 -11.27 -21.15 -19.69
N GLU A 54 -11.86 -21.44 -18.53
CA GLU A 54 -11.13 -22.02 -17.40
C GLU A 54 -10.66 -23.46 -17.68
N CYS A 55 -11.38 -24.20 -18.56
CA CYS A 55 -11.11 -25.60 -18.88
C CYS A 55 -11.01 -25.92 -20.39
N HIS A 56 -11.30 -24.95 -21.26
CA HIS A 56 -11.30 -25.10 -22.72
C HIS A 56 -10.45 -24.04 -23.41
N ASN A 57 -9.19 -23.92 -22.97
CA ASN A 57 -8.19 -23.00 -23.52
C ASN A 57 -6.97 -23.77 -24.08
N GLU A 58 -6.01 -23.07 -24.68
CA GLU A 58 -4.84 -23.71 -25.32
C GLU A 58 -3.85 -24.37 -24.33
N ALA A 59 -3.80 -23.92 -23.08
CA ALA A 59 -2.97 -24.50 -22.03
C ALA A 59 -3.67 -25.64 -21.26
N GLY A 60 -5.00 -25.73 -21.36
CA GLY A 60 -5.82 -26.76 -20.76
C GLY A 60 -7.11 -26.95 -21.56
N ALA A 61 -7.15 -28.02 -22.36
CA ALA A 61 -8.25 -28.38 -23.25
C ALA A 61 -8.91 -29.68 -22.78
N VAL A 62 -9.79 -29.59 -21.79
CA VAL A 62 -10.51 -30.76 -21.28
C VAL A 62 -11.40 -31.34 -22.38
N GLY A 63 -11.30 -32.65 -22.62
CA GLY A 63 -11.98 -33.32 -23.74
C GLY A 63 -11.52 -32.85 -25.12
N GLY A 64 -10.29 -32.35 -25.24
CA GLY A 64 -9.70 -31.83 -26.48
C GLY A 64 -10.30 -30.51 -27.00
N LEU A 65 -11.32 -29.98 -26.34
CA LEU A 65 -12.06 -28.79 -26.79
C LEU A 65 -11.32 -27.50 -26.42
N VAL A 66 -11.10 -26.63 -27.42
CA VAL A 66 -10.50 -25.31 -27.28
C VAL A 66 -11.42 -24.25 -27.87
N LEU A 67 -11.82 -23.27 -27.07
CA LEU A 67 -12.81 -22.24 -27.42
C LEU A 67 -12.16 -20.84 -27.60
N THR A 68 -10.84 -20.75 -27.71
CA THR A 68 -10.10 -19.49 -27.87
C THR A 68 -10.21 -18.87 -29.27
N GLY A 69 -10.67 -19.60 -30.29
CA GLY A 69 -10.72 -19.09 -31.66
C GLY A 69 -11.63 -19.91 -32.57
N ILE A 70 -12.18 -19.29 -33.62
CA ILE A 70 -13.12 -19.92 -34.56
C ILE A 70 -12.61 -21.23 -35.17
N ASP A 71 -11.34 -21.33 -35.53
CA ASP A 71 -10.78 -22.56 -36.13
C ASP A 71 -10.67 -23.70 -35.12
N ALA A 72 -10.50 -23.39 -33.84
CA ALA A 72 -10.48 -24.38 -32.77
C ALA A 72 -11.91 -24.82 -32.41
N LEU A 73 -12.83 -23.86 -32.31
CA LEU A 73 -14.26 -24.08 -32.13
C LEU A 73 -14.85 -25.02 -33.20
N LYS A 74 -14.51 -24.79 -34.48
CA LYS A 74 -14.93 -25.62 -35.62
C LYS A 74 -14.31 -27.01 -35.65
N ARG A 75 -13.12 -27.21 -35.05
CA ARG A 75 -12.54 -28.57 -34.90
C ARG A 75 -13.29 -29.39 -33.85
N GLY A 76 -13.99 -28.74 -32.92
CA GLY A 76 -14.69 -29.42 -31.83
C GLY A 76 -13.73 -30.03 -30.80
N GLY A 77 -14.22 -31.03 -30.08
CA GLY A 77 -13.45 -31.81 -29.11
C GLY A 77 -13.58 -33.31 -29.38
N GLU A 78 -13.14 -34.13 -28.41
CA GLU A 78 -13.22 -35.60 -28.45
C GLU A 78 -14.67 -36.12 -28.57
N SER A 79 -15.65 -35.32 -28.14
CA SER A 79 -17.09 -35.61 -28.25
C SER A 79 -17.73 -35.14 -29.58
N GLY A 80 -16.96 -34.57 -30.51
CA GLY A 80 -17.44 -34.10 -31.81
C GLY A 80 -17.48 -32.58 -31.97
N GLU A 81 -18.22 -32.11 -32.97
CA GLU A 81 -18.39 -30.69 -33.30
C GLU A 81 -19.10 -29.93 -32.17
N ALA A 82 -18.49 -28.84 -31.69
CA ALA A 82 -19.03 -28.09 -30.56
C ALA A 82 -20.26 -27.26 -30.94
N ILE A 83 -20.30 -26.73 -32.17
CA ILE A 83 -21.36 -25.86 -32.68
C ILE A 83 -21.61 -26.15 -34.16
N VAL A 84 -22.86 -26.44 -34.50
CA VAL A 84 -23.34 -26.54 -35.88
C VAL A 84 -23.95 -25.19 -36.27
N ALA A 85 -23.27 -24.44 -37.15
CA ALA A 85 -23.67 -23.09 -37.51
C ALA A 85 -25.11 -23.02 -38.08
N GLY A 86 -25.94 -22.13 -37.52
CA GLY A 86 -27.36 -21.99 -37.87
C GLY A 86 -28.29 -23.00 -37.20
N LYS A 87 -27.77 -23.93 -36.39
CA LYS A 87 -28.54 -25.03 -35.78
C LYS A 87 -28.26 -25.18 -34.27
N PRO A 88 -28.94 -24.39 -33.42
CA PRO A 88 -28.73 -24.44 -31.97
C PRO A 88 -29.00 -25.81 -31.35
N GLU A 89 -30.10 -26.48 -31.74
CA GLU A 89 -30.49 -27.77 -31.16
C GLU A 89 -29.64 -28.96 -31.66
N GLU A 90 -28.81 -28.78 -32.69
CA GLU A 90 -27.81 -29.77 -33.13
C GLU A 90 -26.40 -29.47 -32.55
N SER A 91 -26.26 -28.43 -31.72
CA SER A 91 -24.96 -27.97 -31.20
C SER A 91 -24.66 -28.47 -29.79
N LEU A 92 -23.68 -29.37 -29.66
CA LEU A 92 -23.30 -30.02 -28.40
C LEU A 92 -22.95 -29.02 -27.27
N LEU A 93 -22.35 -27.86 -27.59
CA LEU A 93 -22.08 -26.82 -26.60
C LEU A 93 -23.36 -26.31 -25.92
N LEU A 94 -24.44 -26.14 -26.68
CA LEU A 94 -25.70 -25.65 -26.15
C LEU A 94 -26.44 -26.74 -25.36
N GLU A 95 -26.46 -27.98 -25.86
CA GLU A 95 -26.99 -29.17 -25.16
C GLU A 95 -26.42 -29.27 -23.74
N ARG A 96 -25.09 -29.33 -23.60
CA ARG A 96 -24.39 -29.50 -22.31
C ARG A 96 -24.61 -28.34 -21.34
N VAL A 97 -24.83 -27.14 -21.87
CA VAL A 97 -25.13 -25.93 -21.10
C VAL A 97 -26.59 -25.91 -20.64
N VAL A 98 -27.54 -26.31 -21.49
CA VAL A 98 -28.97 -26.41 -21.18
C VAL A 98 -29.21 -27.48 -20.10
N ASP A 99 -28.56 -28.63 -20.22
CA ASP A 99 -28.65 -29.72 -19.22
C ASP A 99 -27.94 -29.38 -17.90
N GLY A 100 -27.11 -28.33 -17.88
CA GLY A 100 -26.36 -27.91 -16.70
C GLY A 100 -25.21 -28.83 -16.33
N GLU A 101 -24.74 -29.65 -17.28
CA GLU A 101 -23.50 -30.42 -17.15
C GLU A 101 -22.27 -29.52 -17.25
N MET A 102 -22.35 -28.48 -18.09
CA MET A 102 -21.31 -27.50 -18.31
C MET A 102 -21.79 -26.08 -17.95
N PRO A 103 -21.00 -25.28 -17.21
CA PRO A 103 -19.78 -25.66 -16.48
C PRO A 103 -20.06 -26.66 -15.34
N PRO A 104 -19.09 -27.52 -14.99
CA PRO A 104 -19.27 -28.54 -13.98
C PRO A 104 -19.48 -27.95 -12.58
N LYS A 105 -20.12 -28.73 -11.69
CA LYS A 105 -20.37 -28.31 -10.30
C LYS A 105 -19.08 -27.97 -9.58
N ARG A 106 -19.06 -26.83 -8.88
CA ARG A 106 -17.92 -26.38 -8.07
C ARG A 106 -18.26 -26.54 -6.58
N GLN A 107 -17.47 -27.32 -5.85
CA GLN A 107 -17.71 -27.62 -4.42
C GLN A 107 -19.14 -28.12 -4.16
N GLY A 108 -19.70 -28.91 -5.09
CA GLY A 108 -21.09 -29.40 -5.02
C GLY A 108 -22.17 -28.43 -5.52
N HIS A 109 -21.86 -27.14 -5.66
CA HIS A 109 -22.80 -26.13 -6.15
C HIS A 109 -22.90 -26.13 -7.68
N SER A 110 -24.10 -25.95 -8.22
CA SER A 110 -24.33 -25.79 -9.66
C SER A 110 -23.61 -24.55 -10.21
N GLN A 111 -23.12 -24.65 -11.43
CA GLN A 111 -22.57 -23.53 -12.21
C GLN A 111 -23.37 -23.29 -13.51
N LYS A 112 -24.54 -23.93 -13.66
CA LYS A 112 -25.42 -23.79 -14.84
C LYS A 112 -25.66 -22.30 -15.15
N LEU A 113 -25.58 -21.98 -16.44
CA LEU A 113 -25.81 -20.63 -16.96
C LEU A 113 -27.25 -20.17 -16.69
N SER A 114 -27.43 -18.87 -16.56
CA SER A 114 -28.76 -18.26 -16.50
C SER A 114 -29.47 -18.33 -17.85
N GLU A 115 -30.80 -18.41 -17.87
CA GLU A 115 -31.58 -18.46 -19.11
C GLU A 115 -31.22 -17.33 -20.13
N PRO A 116 -30.94 -16.07 -19.73
CA PRO A 116 -30.45 -15.05 -20.66
C PRO A 116 -29.08 -15.35 -21.30
N GLU A 117 -28.16 -16.00 -20.58
CA GLU A 117 -26.87 -16.43 -21.14
C GLU A 117 -27.07 -17.59 -22.12
N ILE A 118 -27.94 -18.56 -21.77
CA ILE A 118 -28.31 -19.69 -22.64
C ILE A 118 -28.95 -19.18 -23.93
N GLU A 119 -29.90 -18.24 -23.85
CA GLU A 119 -30.58 -17.69 -25.02
C GLU A 119 -29.64 -16.81 -25.87
N THR A 120 -28.68 -16.11 -25.25
CA THR A 120 -27.63 -15.41 -25.99
C THR A 120 -26.79 -16.37 -26.83
N LEU A 121 -26.40 -17.52 -26.26
CA LEU A 121 -25.69 -18.57 -27.00
C LEU A 121 -26.57 -19.20 -28.08
N ARG A 122 -27.85 -19.47 -27.81
CA ARG A 122 -28.83 -20.01 -28.78
C ARG A 122 -28.99 -19.07 -29.98
N ALA A 123 -29.25 -17.79 -29.73
CA ALA A 123 -29.40 -16.77 -30.77
C ALA A 123 -28.11 -16.58 -31.59
N TRP A 124 -26.95 -16.60 -30.95
CA TRP A 124 -25.65 -16.53 -31.64
C TRP A 124 -25.45 -17.71 -32.59
N ILE A 125 -25.72 -18.94 -32.14
CA ILE A 125 -25.61 -20.14 -32.99
C ILE A 125 -26.63 -20.09 -34.13
N ALA A 126 -27.86 -19.67 -33.85
CA ALA A 126 -28.92 -19.51 -34.86
C ALA A 126 -28.53 -18.50 -35.97
N ALA A 127 -27.81 -17.43 -35.59
CA ALA A 127 -27.26 -16.45 -36.52
C ALA A 127 -26.04 -16.96 -37.33
N GLY A 128 -25.68 -18.24 -37.23
CA GLY A 128 -24.52 -18.82 -37.93
C GLY A 128 -23.22 -18.76 -37.13
N ALA A 129 -23.28 -18.51 -35.82
CA ALA A 129 -22.13 -18.33 -34.92
C ALA A 129 -21.10 -17.31 -35.45
N PRO A 130 -21.50 -16.06 -35.79
CA PRO A 130 -20.59 -15.04 -36.29
C PRO A 130 -19.46 -14.76 -35.28
N TRP A 131 -18.23 -14.71 -35.78
CA TRP A 131 -17.01 -14.52 -35.00
C TRP A 131 -16.12 -13.49 -35.72
N PRO A 132 -15.64 -12.42 -35.06
CA PRO A 132 -14.87 -11.37 -35.72
C PRO A 132 -13.54 -11.88 -36.28
N ALA A 133 -13.16 -11.45 -37.48
CA ALA A 133 -11.96 -11.94 -38.16
C ALA A 133 -10.69 -11.69 -37.33
N GLY A 134 -9.88 -12.74 -37.11
CA GLY A 134 -8.66 -12.68 -36.31
C GLY A 134 -8.87 -12.58 -34.79
N ARG A 135 -10.11 -12.55 -34.30
CA ARG A 135 -10.40 -12.50 -32.87
C ARG A 135 -9.98 -13.81 -32.19
N LYS A 136 -9.08 -13.70 -31.22
CA LYS A 136 -8.73 -14.77 -30.28
C LYS A 136 -9.20 -14.36 -28.89
N LEU A 137 -9.96 -15.21 -28.21
CA LEU A 137 -10.36 -15.02 -26.83
C LEU A 137 -9.22 -15.48 -25.91
N ASP A 138 -8.97 -14.69 -24.87
CA ASP A 138 -8.09 -15.01 -23.76
C ASP A 138 -8.91 -15.11 -22.47
N ARG A 139 -8.61 -16.14 -21.67
CA ARG A 139 -9.15 -16.40 -20.33
C ARG A 139 -9.13 -15.14 -19.46
N ASP A 140 -8.06 -14.36 -19.58
CA ASP A 140 -7.73 -13.26 -18.67
C ASP A 140 -8.30 -11.91 -19.15
N GLU A 141 -9.17 -11.88 -20.16
CA GLU A 141 -9.92 -10.68 -20.54
C GLU A 141 -11.01 -10.28 -19.56
N LYS A 142 -11.63 -11.24 -18.87
CA LYS A 142 -12.79 -11.02 -17.99
C LYS A 142 -12.59 -11.56 -16.58
N THR A 143 -12.96 -10.72 -15.62
CA THR A 143 -13.07 -11.04 -14.20
C THR A 143 -14.20 -12.03 -13.98
N THR A 144 -13.94 -13.04 -13.16
CA THR A 144 -14.93 -14.04 -12.75
C THR A 144 -15.18 -13.94 -11.24
N ALA A 145 -16.05 -14.80 -10.71
CA ALA A 145 -16.27 -14.92 -9.27
C ALA A 145 -15.03 -15.39 -8.48
N VAL A 146 -13.93 -15.78 -9.14
CA VAL A 146 -12.76 -16.41 -8.48
C VAL A 146 -11.38 -15.96 -8.97
N ARG A 147 -11.32 -15.07 -9.96
CA ARG A 147 -10.08 -14.41 -10.43
C ARG A 147 -10.38 -13.10 -11.14
N ALA A 148 -9.44 -12.18 -11.11
CA ALA A 148 -9.43 -10.97 -11.92
C ALA A 148 -9.14 -11.29 -13.39
N GLY A 149 -9.73 -10.50 -14.27
CA GLY A 149 -9.26 -10.31 -15.65
C GLY A 149 -8.64 -8.92 -15.81
N ARG A 150 -8.31 -8.54 -17.04
CA ARG A 150 -7.80 -7.20 -17.38
C ARG A 150 -8.88 -6.10 -17.29
N ASP A 151 -10.14 -6.48 -17.07
CA ASP A 151 -11.25 -5.61 -16.65
C ASP A 151 -11.40 -5.50 -15.12
N TRP A 152 -10.38 -5.89 -14.35
CA TRP A 152 -10.35 -5.63 -12.92
C TRP A 152 -10.16 -4.14 -12.64
N TRP A 153 -10.82 -3.64 -11.60
CA TRP A 153 -10.97 -2.20 -11.33
C TRP A 153 -9.63 -1.43 -11.29
N SER A 154 -8.56 -2.04 -10.79
CA SER A 154 -7.24 -1.41 -10.65
C SER A 154 -6.45 -1.36 -11.96
N LEU A 155 -6.81 -2.21 -12.93
CA LEU A 155 -6.21 -2.31 -14.27
C LEU A 155 -6.95 -1.48 -15.33
N HIS A 156 -8.15 -0.98 -15.01
CA HIS A 156 -8.83 -0.01 -15.86
C HIS A 156 -7.96 1.23 -16.09
N PRO A 157 -7.92 1.79 -17.32
CA PRO A 157 -7.27 3.06 -17.58
C PRO A 157 -7.68 4.13 -16.57
N LEU A 158 -6.73 4.99 -16.19
CA LEU A 158 -7.00 6.06 -15.25
C LEU A 158 -7.79 7.18 -15.94
N GLU A 159 -9.03 7.38 -15.50
CA GLU A 159 -9.85 8.52 -15.88
C GLU A 159 -9.92 9.50 -14.70
N ARG A 160 -10.07 10.81 -14.95
CA ARG A 160 -10.24 11.81 -13.90
C ARG A 160 -11.73 12.05 -13.65
N PRO A 161 -12.30 11.60 -12.51
CA PRO A 161 -13.73 11.73 -12.26
C PRO A 161 -14.14 13.19 -12.05
N GLY A 162 -15.42 13.50 -12.31
CA GLY A 162 -16.01 14.77 -11.92
C GLY A 162 -16.12 14.87 -10.40
N VAL A 163 -15.96 16.08 -9.85
CA VAL A 163 -16.12 16.30 -8.40
C VAL A 163 -17.62 16.27 -8.05
N PRO A 164 -18.08 15.43 -7.11
CA PRO A 164 -19.50 15.31 -6.78
C PRO A 164 -20.11 16.60 -6.22
N SER A 165 -21.38 16.85 -6.56
CA SER A 165 -22.20 17.85 -5.88
C SER A 165 -22.80 17.27 -4.59
N THR A 166 -22.65 17.96 -3.47
CA THR A 166 -23.10 17.53 -2.15
C THR A 166 -24.18 18.45 -1.59
N GLN A 167 -25.03 17.95 -0.68
CA GLN A 167 -26.05 18.77 -0.01
C GLN A 167 -25.41 19.78 0.94
N ARG A 168 -24.26 19.43 1.53
CA ARG A 168 -23.48 20.29 2.43
C ARG A 168 -22.23 20.90 1.80
N ALA A 169 -22.43 21.65 0.71
CA ALA A 169 -21.38 22.44 0.07
C ALA A 169 -20.76 23.53 1.00
N ASP A 170 -21.39 23.83 2.14
CA ASP A 170 -20.81 24.67 3.21
C ASP A 170 -19.60 24.01 3.89
N TRP A 171 -19.66 22.69 4.07
CA TRP A 171 -18.64 21.92 4.77
C TRP A 171 -17.42 21.70 3.88
N ALA A 172 -17.64 21.24 2.65
CA ALA A 172 -16.58 20.89 1.72
C ALA A 172 -15.74 22.12 1.31
N LYS A 173 -14.42 22.04 1.52
CA LYS A 173 -13.46 23.11 1.15
C LYS A 173 -12.59 22.73 -0.04
N ASN A 174 -12.38 21.44 -0.29
CA ASN A 174 -11.67 20.95 -1.46
C ASN A 174 -12.34 19.68 -2.04
N PRO A 175 -11.90 19.17 -3.21
CA PRO A 175 -12.52 18.01 -3.84
C PRO A 175 -12.54 16.73 -2.99
N ILE A 176 -11.55 16.51 -2.12
CA ILE A 176 -11.53 15.35 -1.20
C ILE A 176 -12.77 15.37 -0.31
N ASP A 177 -13.09 16.54 0.26
CA ASP A 177 -14.27 16.70 1.10
C ASP A 177 -15.55 16.38 0.33
N SER A 178 -15.65 16.76 -0.95
CA SER A 178 -16.82 16.47 -1.78
C SER A 178 -17.02 14.98 -2.02
N PHE A 179 -15.95 14.22 -2.27
CA PHE A 179 -16.05 12.75 -2.43
C PHE A 179 -16.41 12.04 -1.11
N ILE A 180 -15.77 12.40 0.00
CA ILE A 180 -16.07 11.83 1.32
C ILE A 180 -17.50 12.17 1.73
N LEU A 181 -17.91 13.44 1.62
CA LEU A 181 -19.25 13.88 1.99
C LEU A 181 -20.34 13.26 1.10
N ALA A 182 -20.12 13.12 -0.20
CA ALA A 182 -21.07 12.42 -1.08
C ALA A 182 -21.30 10.97 -0.64
N LYS A 183 -20.24 10.27 -0.23
CA LYS A 183 -20.34 8.89 0.28
C LYS A 183 -21.03 8.83 1.65
N LEU A 184 -20.73 9.75 2.56
CA LEU A 184 -21.42 9.86 3.85
C LEU A 184 -22.91 10.19 3.70
N GLU A 185 -23.26 11.16 2.85
CA GLU A 185 -24.66 11.53 2.56
C GLU A 185 -25.47 10.36 1.99
N ALA A 186 -24.87 9.55 1.10
CA ALA A 186 -25.50 8.34 0.55
C ALA A 186 -25.79 7.26 1.61
N GLU A 187 -24.98 7.20 2.67
CA GLU A 187 -25.12 6.25 3.79
C GLU A 187 -25.94 6.84 4.97
N GLY A 188 -26.48 8.06 4.83
CA GLY A 188 -27.22 8.77 5.88
C GLY A 188 -26.35 9.30 7.03
N MET A 189 -25.03 9.31 6.84
CA MET A 189 -24.03 9.68 7.84
C MET A 189 -23.62 11.16 7.71
N ARG A 190 -22.88 11.66 8.71
CA ARG A 190 -22.34 13.03 8.74
C ARG A 190 -20.88 12.99 9.21
N PRO A 191 -20.05 13.96 8.79
CA PRO A 191 -18.70 14.10 9.31
C PRO A 191 -18.71 14.63 10.74
N ALA A 192 -17.69 14.25 11.51
CA ALA A 192 -17.42 14.75 12.85
C ALA A 192 -17.21 16.28 12.86
N PRO A 193 -17.42 16.94 14.02
CA PRO A 193 -16.96 18.31 14.19
C PRO A 193 -15.44 18.40 13.95
N ARG A 194 -14.97 19.58 13.56
CA ARG A 194 -13.54 19.89 13.44
C ARG A 194 -12.82 19.65 14.77
N ALA A 195 -11.60 19.11 14.73
CA ALA A 195 -10.78 18.91 15.93
C ALA A 195 -10.35 20.25 16.56
N GLU A 196 -10.04 20.21 17.87
CA GLU A 196 -9.55 21.39 18.59
C GLU A 196 -8.18 21.84 18.07
N ARG A 197 -7.87 23.14 18.18
CA ARG A 197 -6.63 23.70 17.62
C ARG A 197 -5.36 23.01 18.13
N HIS A 198 -5.33 22.61 19.40
CA HIS A 198 -4.19 21.89 19.98
C HIS A 198 -4.03 20.46 19.42
N GLN A 199 -5.15 19.79 19.10
CA GLN A 199 -5.12 18.48 18.43
C GLN A 199 -4.64 18.62 16.98
N LEU A 200 -5.16 19.62 16.24
CA LEU A 200 -4.77 19.84 14.84
C LEU A 200 -3.27 20.11 14.64
N ILE A 201 -2.64 20.91 15.53
CA ILE A 201 -1.18 21.08 15.47
C ILE A 201 -0.44 19.80 15.86
N ARG A 202 -0.83 19.13 16.95
CA ARG A 202 -0.19 17.88 17.39
C ARG A 202 -0.23 16.83 16.27
N ARG A 203 -1.39 16.61 15.66
CA ARG A 203 -1.59 15.71 14.51
C ARG A 203 -0.71 16.07 13.33
N ALA A 204 -0.72 17.33 12.90
CA ALA A 204 0.07 17.78 11.75
C ALA A 204 1.59 17.60 11.96
N PHE A 205 2.07 17.82 13.19
CA PHE A 205 3.46 17.63 13.56
C PHE A 205 3.87 16.14 13.57
N PHE A 206 3.05 15.23 14.10
CA PHE A 206 3.32 13.79 14.05
C PHE A 206 3.22 13.23 12.62
N ASP A 207 2.27 13.69 11.82
CA ASP A 207 2.09 13.17 10.45
C ASP A 207 3.17 13.64 9.49
N LEU A 208 3.59 14.90 9.59
CA LEU A 208 4.64 15.43 8.71
C LEU A 208 6.05 15.22 9.24
N LEU A 209 6.30 15.32 10.54
CA LEU A 209 7.67 15.26 11.10
C LEU A 209 7.96 14.01 11.94
N GLY A 210 6.91 13.35 12.47
CA GLY A 210 7.04 12.26 13.44
C GLY A 210 7.45 12.72 14.84
N LEU A 211 7.24 14.01 15.15
CA LEU A 211 7.69 14.66 16.39
C LEU A 211 6.52 15.43 17.02
N PRO A 212 6.50 15.64 18.35
CA PRO A 212 5.55 16.56 18.98
C PRO A 212 5.92 18.04 18.69
N PRO A 213 4.94 18.96 18.65
CA PRO A 213 5.22 20.40 18.57
C PRO A 213 5.82 20.93 19.87
N SER A 214 6.64 21.98 19.78
CA SER A 214 7.09 22.70 20.98
C SER A 214 5.96 23.53 21.61
N VAL A 215 6.06 23.82 22.92
CA VAL A 215 5.08 24.65 23.65
C VAL A 215 4.88 26.02 22.97
N GLN A 216 5.96 26.61 22.47
CA GLN A 216 5.93 27.90 21.78
C GLN A 216 5.19 27.83 20.43
N GLU A 217 5.30 26.70 19.71
CA GLU A 217 4.59 26.49 18.45
C GLU A 217 3.10 26.23 18.66
N VAL A 218 2.73 25.50 19.72
CA VAL A 218 1.34 25.35 20.16
C VAL A 218 0.76 26.73 20.51
N ASP A 219 1.43 27.51 21.35
CA ASP A 219 0.97 28.84 21.76
C ASP A 219 0.87 29.83 20.60
N ALA A 220 1.79 29.76 19.64
CA ALA A 220 1.74 30.58 18.43
C ALA A 220 0.55 30.19 17.54
N PHE A 221 0.36 28.90 17.27
CA PHE A 221 -0.72 28.41 16.43
C PHE A 221 -2.10 28.58 17.07
N VAL A 222 -2.26 28.31 18.36
CA VAL A 222 -3.56 28.42 19.04
C VAL A 222 -4.05 29.88 19.06
N ARG A 223 -3.14 30.87 19.16
CA ARG A 223 -3.45 32.30 19.11
C ARG A 223 -3.61 32.89 17.70
N ASP A 224 -3.23 32.17 16.65
CA ASP A 224 -3.36 32.67 15.26
C ASP A 224 -4.78 32.48 14.73
N GLU A 225 -5.66 33.45 14.98
CA GLU A 225 -7.05 33.45 14.52
C GLU A 225 -7.23 33.69 13.00
N SER A 226 -6.14 33.83 12.24
CA SER A 226 -6.19 33.97 10.79
C SER A 226 -6.89 32.78 10.11
N PRO A 227 -7.77 33.01 9.12
CA PRO A 227 -8.40 31.94 8.33
C PRO A 227 -7.40 31.00 7.64
N MET A 228 -6.16 31.45 7.40
CA MET A 228 -5.09 30.68 6.75
C MET A 228 -4.02 30.18 7.73
N ALA A 229 -4.28 30.19 9.04
CA ALA A 229 -3.32 29.77 10.06
C ALA A 229 -2.90 28.30 9.90
N TYR A 230 -3.83 27.42 9.52
CA TYR A 230 -3.59 25.98 9.42
C TYR A 230 -2.84 25.62 8.12
N GLU A 231 -3.19 26.25 7.02
CA GLU A 231 -2.55 26.13 5.72
C GLU A 231 -1.08 26.58 5.80
N ARG A 232 -0.81 27.71 6.48
CA ARG A 232 0.56 28.17 6.75
C ARG A 232 1.34 27.20 7.64
N LEU A 233 0.69 26.58 8.63
CA LEU A 233 1.31 25.54 9.46
C LEU A 233 1.70 24.32 8.60
N VAL A 234 0.78 23.79 7.79
CA VAL A 234 1.05 22.63 6.92
C VAL A 234 2.17 22.95 5.93
N ALA A 235 2.17 24.13 5.31
CA ALA A 235 3.25 24.56 4.41
C ALA A 235 4.61 24.62 5.13
N LYS A 236 4.69 25.27 6.31
CA LYS A 236 5.91 25.30 7.14
C LYS A 236 6.44 23.89 7.45
N LEU A 237 5.55 22.95 7.76
CA LEU A 237 5.93 21.58 8.10
C LEU A 237 6.40 20.78 6.88
N LEU A 238 5.81 20.97 5.70
CA LEU A 238 6.26 20.35 4.45
C LEU A 238 7.62 20.89 3.97
N ASP A 239 7.99 22.11 4.36
CA ASP A 239 9.31 22.72 4.09
C ASP A 239 10.36 22.40 5.17
N SER A 240 9.98 21.74 6.27
CA SER A 240 10.92 21.29 7.30
C SER A 240 11.81 20.15 6.76
N PRO A 241 13.13 20.14 7.02
CA PRO A 241 13.97 19.00 6.64
C PRO A 241 13.62 17.70 7.39
N GLN A 242 12.87 17.79 8.49
CA GLN A 242 12.33 16.63 9.22
C GLN A 242 11.19 15.91 8.46
N TYR A 243 10.59 16.54 7.44
CA TYR A 243 9.56 15.92 6.60
C TYR A 243 10.10 14.71 5.84
N GLY A 244 11.23 14.86 5.14
CA GLY A 244 11.89 13.76 4.43
C GLY A 244 12.37 12.65 5.35
N GLU A 245 12.70 12.97 6.61
CA GLU A 245 13.03 11.96 7.63
C GLU A 245 11.78 11.14 8.01
N ARG A 246 10.64 11.79 8.21
CA ARG A 246 9.36 11.11 8.53
C ARG A 246 8.86 10.27 7.37
N TRP A 247 8.79 10.84 6.18
CA TRP A 247 8.22 10.18 5.02
C TRP A 247 9.18 9.21 4.34
N GLY A 248 10.49 9.42 4.49
CA GLY A 248 11.50 8.44 4.14
C GLY A 248 11.35 7.14 4.93
N ARG A 249 10.96 7.21 6.21
CA ARG A 249 10.68 6.02 7.04
C ARG A 249 9.73 5.03 6.38
N TYR A 250 8.59 5.50 5.85
CA TYR A 250 7.61 4.66 5.17
C TYR A 250 8.16 4.04 3.87
N TRP A 251 9.02 4.76 3.16
CA TRP A 251 9.69 4.22 1.96
C TRP A 251 10.74 3.15 2.31
N LEU A 252 11.42 3.29 3.44
CA LEU A 252 12.45 2.36 3.90
C LEU A 252 11.87 1.00 4.31
N ASP A 253 10.64 1.00 4.86
CA ASP A 253 9.85 -0.22 5.12
C ASP A 253 9.59 -0.99 3.81
N LEU A 254 9.16 -0.29 2.75
CA LEU A 254 8.98 -0.86 1.40
C LEU A 254 10.30 -1.33 0.76
N SER A 255 11.38 -0.56 0.96
CA SER A 255 12.69 -0.88 0.38
C SER A 255 13.44 -1.98 1.12
N ARG A 256 12.90 -2.53 2.22
CA ARG A 256 13.55 -3.53 3.09
C ARG A 256 14.84 -3.03 3.71
N TYR A 257 14.83 -1.78 4.18
CA TYR A 257 16.04 -1.16 4.68
C TYR A 257 16.57 -1.82 5.95
N ALA A 258 17.83 -2.25 5.89
CA ALA A 258 18.65 -2.57 7.04
C ALA A 258 20.12 -2.31 6.69
N GLU A 259 20.95 -2.07 7.69
CA GLU A 259 22.39 -1.91 7.53
C GLU A 259 23.10 -3.26 7.34
N THR A 260 22.39 -4.39 7.52
CA THR A 260 22.97 -5.74 7.46
C THR A 260 22.20 -6.68 6.53
N SER A 261 22.79 -7.84 6.23
CA SER A 261 22.36 -8.78 5.18
C SER A 261 21.47 -9.93 5.61
N GLY A 262 21.34 -10.20 6.92
CA GLY A 262 20.62 -11.37 7.44
C GLY A 262 21.42 -12.66 7.28
N TYR A 263 20.74 -13.80 7.40
CA TYR A 263 21.35 -15.14 7.44
C TYR A 263 22.38 -15.30 8.58
N GLU A 264 23.17 -16.37 8.55
CA GLU A 264 23.96 -16.84 9.69
C GLU A 264 25.01 -15.85 10.19
N ARG A 265 25.61 -15.07 9.29
CA ARG A 265 26.66 -14.10 9.63
C ARG A 265 26.18 -12.65 9.71
N ASP A 266 25.00 -12.34 9.16
CA ASP A 266 24.37 -11.02 9.20
C ASP A 266 25.34 -9.86 8.89
N GLN A 267 26.08 -10.01 7.79
CA GLN A 267 27.15 -9.10 7.40
C GLN A 267 26.62 -7.68 7.13
N GLU A 268 27.34 -6.67 7.63
CA GLU A 268 27.10 -5.25 7.33
C GLU A 268 27.11 -5.00 5.81
N LYS A 269 26.32 -4.01 5.37
CA LYS A 269 26.24 -3.50 4.00
C LYS A 269 26.90 -2.11 3.93
N PRO A 270 28.22 -2.00 3.67
CA PRO A 270 28.92 -0.73 3.69
C PRO A 270 28.25 0.33 2.80
N GLY A 271 27.89 1.46 3.41
CA GLY A 271 27.26 2.57 2.71
C GLY A 271 25.74 2.44 2.48
N ALA A 272 25.05 1.47 3.09
CA ALA A 272 23.58 1.42 3.05
C ALA A 272 22.94 2.74 3.55
N TRP A 273 23.49 3.34 4.60
CA TRP A 273 23.11 4.68 5.09
C TRP A 273 23.09 5.78 4.02
N LYS A 274 23.92 5.70 2.96
CA LYS A 274 23.89 6.65 1.84
C LYS A 274 22.57 6.57 1.06
N TYR A 275 22.01 5.37 0.88
CA TYR A 275 20.71 5.19 0.23
C TYR A 275 19.59 5.81 1.06
N ARG A 276 19.58 5.57 2.38
CA ARG A 276 18.62 6.17 3.30
C ARG A 276 18.65 7.70 3.22
N ASP A 277 19.84 8.30 3.24
CA ASP A 277 20.01 9.74 3.11
C ASP A 277 19.55 10.26 1.73
N TRP A 278 19.76 9.48 0.67
CA TRP A 278 19.24 9.79 -0.66
C TRP A 278 17.69 9.75 -0.70
N VAL A 279 17.04 8.82 0.00
CA VAL A 279 15.57 8.78 0.14
C VAL A 279 15.08 10.02 0.87
N VAL A 280 15.64 10.31 2.05
CA VAL A 280 15.30 11.48 2.89
C VAL A 280 15.42 12.79 2.09
N ARG A 281 16.54 12.97 1.40
CA ARG A 281 16.78 14.16 0.56
C ARG A 281 15.82 14.22 -0.63
N SER A 282 15.61 13.11 -1.35
CA SER A 282 14.70 13.08 -2.51
C SER A 282 13.28 13.47 -2.14
N ILE A 283 12.80 13.08 -0.96
CA ILE A 283 11.48 13.47 -0.45
C ILE A 283 11.46 14.94 -0.02
N ASN A 284 12.51 15.43 0.67
CA ASN A 284 12.62 16.85 1.04
C ASN A 284 12.65 17.80 -0.17
N GLU A 285 13.34 17.39 -1.25
CA GLU A 285 13.41 18.07 -2.55
C GLU A 285 12.10 17.95 -3.37
N ASP A 286 11.09 17.23 -2.86
CA ASP A 286 9.84 16.89 -3.56
C ASP A 286 10.14 16.30 -4.94
N LYS A 287 11.10 15.36 -5.02
CA LYS A 287 11.50 14.73 -6.28
C LYS A 287 10.26 14.11 -6.95
N PRO A 288 10.01 14.40 -8.25
CA PRO A 288 8.91 13.77 -8.98
C PRO A 288 8.93 12.25 -8.79
N TYR A 289 7.81 11.65 -8.40
CA TYR A 289 7.77 10.24 -8.02
C TYR A 289 8.16 9.33 -9.18
N ASP A 290 7.75 9.65 -10.42
CA ASP A 290 8.23 8.98 -11.63
C ASP A 290 9.77 8.95 -11.72
N ARG A 291 10.40 10.09 -11.45
CA ARG A 291 11.86 10.21 -11.42
C ARG A 291 12.49 9.43 -10.26
N PHE A 292 11.84 9.43 -9.10
CA PHE A 292 12.27 8.68 -7.92
C PHE A 292 12.21 7.15 -8.14
N VAL A 293 11.25 6.64 -8.92
CA VAL A 293 11.25 5.24 -9.38
C VAL A 293 12.38 4.96 -10.37
N GLN A 294 12.57 5.84 -11.38
CA GLN A 294 13.61 5.67 -12.41
C GLN A 294 15.03 5.58 -11.82
N GLU A 295 15.38 6.48 -10.90
CA GLU A 295 16.69 6.44 -10.25
C GLU A 295 16.91 5.14 -9.45
N GLN A 296 15.89 4.60 -8.78
CA GLN A 296 16.04 3.39 -7.96
C GLN A 296 16.17 2.09 -8.75
N LEU A 297 15.52 2.00 -9.91
CA LEU A 297 15.62 0.81 -10.75
C LEU A 297 16.79 0.89 -11.73
N ALA A 298 17.13 2.09 -12.20
CA ALA A 298 17.98 2.28 -13.37
C ALA A 298 18.90 3.51 -13.30
N GLY A 299 19.18 4.06 -12.12
CA GLY A 299 19.99 5.26 -11.95
C GLY A 299 21.43 5.18 -12.47
N ASP A 300 21.96 3.98 -12.65
CA ASP A 300 23.24 3.71 -13.35
C ASP A 300 23.12 3.71 -14.88
N GLU A 301 21.92 3.52 -15.43
CA GLU A 301 21.60 3.46 -16.86
C GLU A 301 21.19 4.83 -17.45
N LEU A 302 20.85 5.81 -16.60
CA LEU A 302 20.38 7.15 -17.00
C LEU A 302 21.45 7.98 -17.72
N PRO A 303 21.08 8.88 -18.66
CA PRO A 303 22.04 9.74 -19.38
C PRO A 303 22.87 10.65 -18.45
N GLU A 304 22.25 11.20 -17.41
CA GLU A 304 22.81 12.10 -16.40
C GLU A 304 23.37 11.38 -15.16
N ARG A 305 23.75 10.10 -15.33
CA ARG A 305 24.38 9.22 -14.34
C ARG A 305 25.44 9.94 -13.49
N ASN A 306 25.27 9.89 -12.17
CA ASN A 306 26.21 10.44 -11.19
C ASN A 306 26.18 9.63 -9.88
N GLU A 307 26.97 10.00 -8.86
CA GLU A 307 27.01 9.24 -7.59
C GLU A 307 25.62 9.11 -6.96
N GLN A 308 24.76 10.14 -7.03
CA GLN A 308 23.45 10.11 -6.39
C GLN A 308 22.46 9.21 -7.13
N THR A 309 22.51 9.13 -8.46
CA THR A 309 21.67 8.18 -9.21
C THR A 309 22.15 6.74 -9.01
N VAL A 310 23.46 6.51 -8.81
CA VAL A 310 24.00 5.18 -8.48
C VAL A 310 23.76 4.78 -7.02
N ILE A 311 23.68 5.74 -6.08
CA ILE A 311 23.21 5.49 -4.70
C ILE A 311 21.75 5.01 -4.71
N ALA A 312 20.89 5.62 -5.54
CA ALA A 312 19.48 5.25 -5.65
C ALA A 312 19.28 3.77 -6.01
N THR A 313 20.14 3.21 -6.88
CA THR A 313 20.05 1.78 -7.26
C THR A 313 20.42 0.80 -6.13
N GLY A 314 20.85 1.33 -4.97
CA GLY A 314 20.93 0.60 -3.71
C GLY A 314 19.61 -0.07 -3.28
N PHE A 315 18.45 0.40 -3.75
CA PHE A 315 17.16 -0.29 -3.63
C PHE A 315 17.25 -1.78 -4.01
N LEU A 316 18.00 -2.11 -5.08
CA LEU A 316 18.21 -3.48 -5.57
C LEU A 316 19.24 -4.28 -4.73
N ARG A 317 19.86 -3.67 -3.71
CA ARG A 317 20.89 -4.25 -2.83
C ARG A 317 20.44 -4.49 -1.38
N LEU A 318 19.36 -3.85 -0.92
CA LEU A 318 18.89 -3.88 0.47
C LEU A 318 18.29 -5.22 0.93
N GLY A 319 17.80 -6.03 -0.01
CA GLY A 319 17.32 -7.39 0.27
C GLY A 319 18.39 -8.24 0.97
N THR A 320 17.93 -9.33 1.60
CA THR A 320 18.83 -10.26 2.30
C THR A 320 19.87 -10.85 1.35
N TRP A 321 21.01 -11.27 1.89
CA TRP A 321 22.07 -11.88 1.08
C TRP A 321 22.65 -13.09 1.83
N ASN A 322 22.47 -14.26 1.21
CA ASN A 322 23.09 -15.51 1.66
C ASN A 322 24.51 -15.60 1.09
N ASP A 323 25.48 -15.75 1.97
CA ASP A 323 26.91 -15.77 1.67
C ASP A 323 27.51 -17.18 1.62
N GLU A 324 26.78 -18.18 2.09
CA GLU A 324 27.07 -19.62 1.93
C GLU A 324 25.84 -20.36 1.36
N PRO A 325 25.46 -20.09 0.10
CA PRO A 325 24.36 -20.82 -0.54
C PRO A 325 24.73 -22.28 -0.79
N ASN A 326 23.84 -23.19 -0.36
CA ASN A 326 23.99 -24.64 -0.58
C ASN A 326 24.06 -25.00 -2.08
N ASP A 327 23.28 -24.32 -2.92
CA ASP A 327 23.35 -24.40 -4.38
C ASP A 327 23.49 -22.97 -4.98
N PRO A 328 24.58 -22.68 -5.72
CA PRO A 328 24.78 -21.43 -6.44
C PRO A 328 23.68 -21.05 -7.44
N GLN A 329 22.98 -22.02 -8.03
CA GLN A 329 21.87 -21.78 -8.95
C GLN A 329 20.59 -21.43 -8.19
N ASP A 330 20.24 -22.12 -7.10
CA ASP A 330 19.05 -21.77 -6.31
C ASP A 330 19.15 -20.32 -5.81
N TYR A 331 20.31 -19.94 -5.23
CA TYR A 331 20.60 -18.57 -4.82
C TYR A 331 20.36 -17.54 -5.95
N LYS A 332 20.75 -17.86 -7.19
CA LYS A 332 20.59 -16.97 -8.34
C LYS A 332 19.11 -16.66 -8.63
N TYR A 333 18.24 -17.66 -8.49
CA TYR A 333 16.80 -17.50 -8.72
C TYR A 333 16.04 -16.98 -7.50
N GLU A 334 16.50 -17.26 -6.27
CA GLU A 334 16.04 -16.57 -5.06
C GLU A 334 16.32 -15.06 -5.14
N ARG A 335 17.53 -14.68 -5.58
CA ARG A 335 17.91 -13.27 -5.77
C ARG A 335 17.04 -12.58 -6.83
N LEU A 336 16.67 -13.28 -7.90
CA LEU A 336 15.72 -12.77 -8.90
C LEU A 336 14.30 -12.62 -8.34
N GLU A 337 13.83 -13.61 -7.56
CA GLU A 337 12.51 -13.54 -6.93
C GLU A 337 12.41 -12.33 -6.00
N ASP A 338 13.45 -12.06 -5.20
CA ASP A 338 13.53 -10.89 -4.30
C ASP A 338 13.39 -9.55 -5.05
N LEU A 339 14.03 -9.45 -6.23
CA LEU A 339 14.00 -8.26 -7.09
C LEU A 339 12.65 -8.08 -7.79
N VAL A 340 12.04 -9.17 -8.26
CA VAL A 340 10.67 -9.18 -8.80
C VAL A 340 9.68 -8.78 -7.71
N HIS A 341 9.78 -9.38 -6.53
CA HIS A 341 8.89 -9.16 -5.39
C HIS A 341 8.92 -7.70 -4.91
N VAL A 342 10.11 -7.12 -4.68
CA VAL A 342 10.18 -5.71 -4.25
C VAL A 342 9.68 -4.75 -5.30
N THR A 343 10.00 -4.99 -6.57
CA THR A 343 9.64 -4.08 -7.65
C THR A 343 8.12 -4.11 -7.88
N SER A 344 7.50 -5.30 -7.86
CA SER A 344 6.05 -5.41 -8.04
C SER A 344 5.27 -4.93 -6.82
N THR A 345 5.71 -5.25 -5.60
CA THR A 345 5.03 -4.78 -4.39
C THR A 345 5.20 -3.27 -4.20
N ALA A 346 6.44 -2.75 -4.27
CA ALA A 346 6.72 -1.34 -3.97
C ALA A 346 6.18 -0.36 -5.03
N PHE A 347 6.14 -0.70 -6.32
CA PHE A 347 5.72 0.24 -7.36
C PHE A 347 4.37 -0.06 -8.04
N LEU A 348 3.86 -1.30 -7.92
CA LEU A 348 2.60 -1.72 -8.58
C LEU A 348 1.55 -2.23 -7.59
N GLY A 349 1.90 -2.53 -6.33
CA GLY A 349 0.98 -3.15 -5.37
C GLY A 349 0.46 -4.51 -5.83
N MET A 350 1.32 -5.34 -6.47
CA MET A 350 0.92 -6.63 -7.05
C MET A 350 1.84 -7.79 -6.62
N THR A 351 1.25 -8.96 -6.36
CA THR A 351 1.92 -10.17 -5.83
C THR A 351 2.56 -11.05 -6.92
N VAL A 352 3.38 -10.46 -7.80
CA VAL A 352 3.91 -11.14 -8.99
C VAL A 352 4.74 -12.40 -8.68
N LYS A 353 5.43 -12.49 -7.52
CA LYS A 353 6.27 -13.65 -7.16
C LYS A 353 5.53 -14.99 -7.22
N CYS A 354 4.23 -15.00 -6.94
CA CYS A 354 3.42 -16.23 -7.00
C CYS A 354 3.31 -16.80 -8.42
N ALA A 355 3.61 -16.01 -9.46
CA ALA A 355 3.69 -16.47 -10.85
C ALA A 355 5.04 -17.14 -11.23
N ARG A 356 5.96 -17.38 -10.27
CA ARG A 356 7.25 -18.07 -10.53
C ARG A 356 7.06 -19.50 -11.07
N CYS A 357 6.11 -20.25 -10.50
CA CYS A 357 5.96 -21.68 -10.74
C CYS A 357 4.80 -22.04 -11.69
N HIS A 358 3.77 -21.21 -11.77
CA HIS A 358 2.60 -21.37 -12.63
C HIS A 358 1.95 -19.99 -12.85
N ASP A 359 0.93 -19.86 -13.71
CA ASP A 359 0.14 -18.63 -13.82
C ASP A 359 -0.37 -18.15 -12.47
N HIS A 360 -0.41 -16.83 -12.22
CA HIS A 360 -0.93 -16.31 -10.96
C HIS A 360 -2.36 -16.81 -10.73
N LYS A 361 -2.60 -17.43 -9.56
CA LYS A 361 -3.83 -18.18 -9.29
C LYS A 361 -5.12 -17.35 -9.39
N PHE A 362 -5.02 -16.03 -9.22
CA PHE A 362 -6.15 -15.12 -9.06
C PHE A 362 -6.09 -13.87 -9.94
N ASP A 363 -4.98 -13.60 -10.63
CA ASP A 363 -4.76 -12.33 -11.33
C ASP A 363 -4.26 -12.61 -12.74
N PRO A 364 -4.48 -11.69 -13.71
CA PRO A 364 -4.14 -11.88 -15.12
C PRO A 364 -2.63 -11.76 -15.39
N ILE A 365 -1.82 -12.53 -14.67
CA ILE A 365 -0.36 -12.54 -14.69
C ILE A 365 0.08 -13.97 -15.04
N PRO A 366 0.26 -14.32 -16.32
CA PRO A 366 0.74 -15.64 -16.72
C PRO A 366 2.16 -15.90 -16.22
N GLN A 367 2.56 -17.17 -16.12
CA GLN A 367 3.90 -17.55 -15.66
C GLN A 367 4.99 -16.83 -16.48
N THR A 368 4.78 -16.66 -17.78
CA THR A 368 5.69 -15.94 -18.68
C THR A 368 5.99 -14.53 -18.21
N ASP A 369 5.04 -13.79 -17.64
CA ASP A 369 5.25 -12.40 -17.22
C ASP A 369 6.20 -12.28 -16.04
N TYR A 370 6.19 -13.26 -15.11
CA TYR A 370 7.23 -13.36 -14.08
C TYR A 370 8.63 -13.47 -14.70
N TYR A 371 8.80 -14.33 -15.71
CA TYR A 371 10.11 -14.52 -16.36
C TYR A 371 10.50 -13.34 -17.25
N ARG A 372 9.55 -12.67 -17.89
CA ARG A 372 9.78 -11.42 -18.65
C ARG A 372 10.30 -10.30 -17.74
N LEU A 373 9.70 -10.18 -16.55
CA LEU A 373 10.12 -9.21 -15.53
C LEU A 373 11.46 -9.62 -14.88
N ALA A 374 11.66 -10.89 -14.53
CA ALA A 374 12.94 -11.36 -13.99
C ALA A 374 14.11 -11.17 -14.98
N ALA A 375 13.86 -11.34 -16.29
CA ALA A 375 14.83 -11.13 -17.35
C ALA A 375 15.37 -9.68 -17.46
N THR A 376 14.72 -8.70 -16.82
CA THR A 376 15.24 -7.32 -16.73
C THR A 376 16.40 -7.18 -15.73
N PHE A 377 16.49 -8.08 -14.74
CA PHE A 377 17.54 -8.11 -13.73
C PHE A 377 18.64 -9.15 -14.01
N TRP A 378 18.43 -10.01 -15.02
CA TRP A 378 19.31 -11.14 -15.36
C TRP A 378 20.76 -10.77 -15.73
N SER A 379 21.00 -9.53 -16.16
CA SER A 379 22.33 -8.97 -16.45
C SER A 379 23.07 -8.40 -15.23
N GLY A 380 22.42 -8.32 -14.07
CA GLY A 380 23.02 -7.79 -12.85
C GLY A 380 23.83 -8.83 -12.04
N PRO A 381 24.41 -8.43 -10.90
CA PRO A 381 25.15 -9.30 -10.00
C PRO A 381 24.16 -10.17 -9.19
N ILE A 382 23.70 -11.25 -9.81
CA ILE A 382 22.78 -12.23 -9.21
C ILE A 382 23.43 -13.59 -8.94
N GLU A 383 24.63 -13.84 -9.46
CA GLU A 383 25.43 -15.04 -9.15
C GLU A 383 26.22 -14.85 -7.85
N PRO A 384 26.64 -15.92 -7.15
CA PRO A 384 27.53 -15.79 -6.00
C PRO A 384 28.84 -15.10 -6.40
N ARG A 385 29.25 -14.11 -5.61
CA ARG A 385 30.52 -13.37 -5.78
C ARG A 385 31.27 -13.31 -4.44
N LYS A 386 32.49 -12.78 -4.45
CA LYS A 386 33.32 -12.60 -3.24
C LYS A 386 32.54 -11.92 -2.11
N ASN A 387 32.79 -12.34 -0.87
CA ASN A 387 32.08 -11.83 0.31
C ASN A 387 32.23 -10.31 0.49
N GLU A 388 33.41 -9.76 0.17
CA GLU A 388 33.69 -8.32 0.13
C GLU A 388 32.70 -7.50 -0.73
N LEU A 389 32.05 -8.12 -1.72
CA LEU A 389 31.08 -7.47 -2.61
C LEU A 389 29.64 -7.62 -2.14
N LEU A 390 29.37 -8.49 -1.16
CA LEU A 390 28.02 -8.85 -0.68
C LEU A 390 27.08 -9.24 -1.84
N GLY A 391 27.57 -10.13 -2.70
CA GLY A 391 26.89 -10.55 -3.94
C GLY A 391 26.70 -9.45 -5.00
N GLY A 392 27.37 -8.30 -4.87
CA GLY A 392 27.13 -7.10 -5.68
C GLY A 392 28.12 -6.81 -6.80
N PRO A 393 28.02 -5.62 -7.43
CA PRO A 393 29.04 -5.12 -8.33
C PRO A 393 30.24 -4.55 -7.55
N SER A 394 31.42 -4.53 -8.18
CA SER A 394 32.62 -3.91 -7.62
C SER A 394 32.60 -2.38 -7.75
N ARG A 395 33.52 -1.72 -7.03
CA ARG A 395 33.72 -0.26 -7.14
C ARG A 395 34.13 0.17 -8.55
N GLU A 396 34.86 -0.67 -9.29
CA GLU A 396 35.27 -0.43 -10.67
C GLU A 396 34.10 -0.59 -11.65
N GLU A 397 33.22 -1.57 -11.42
CA GLU A 397 31.98 -1.75 -12.18
C GLU A 397 31.00 -0.58 -11.95
N LEU A 398 30.87 -0.11 -10.69
CA LEU A 398 30.03 1.04 -10.33
C LEU A 398 30.65 2.41 -10.66
N GLY A 399 31.98 2.53 -10.70
CA GLY A 399 32.69 3.81 -10.78
C GLY A 399 32.55 4.71 -9.55
N TYR A 400 31.90 4.24 -8.48
CA TYR A 400 31.62 5.00 -7.25
C TYR A 400 31.74 4.09 -6.01
N ASP A 401 32.01 4.71 -4.86
CA ASP A 401 32.20 4.03 -3.57
C ASP A 401 30.89 4.02 -2.76
N VAL A 402 29.92 3.24 -3.24
CA VAL A 402 28.52 3.24 -2.78
C VAL A 402 27.90 1.84 -2.86
N LEU A 403 26.88 1.57 -2.03
CA LEU A 403 26.06 0.35 -2.15
C LEU A 403 25.10 0.48 -3.36
N GLY A 404 25.64 0.35 -4.57
CA GLY A 404 24.89 0.46 -5.82
C GLY A 404 24.61 -0.86 -6.52
N TRP A 405 23.87 -0.75 -7.62
CA TRP A 405 23.64 -1.80 -8.62
C TRP A 405 24.02 -1.28 -10.01
N THR A 406 24.59 -2.16 -10.83
CA THR A 406 24.81 -2.00 -12.28
C THR A 406 24.66 -3.35 -12.95
N ASP A 407 24.39 -3.38 -14.24
CA ASP A 407 24.56 -4.60 -15.04
C ASP A 407 26.06 -4.96 -15.07
N VAL A 408 26.38 -6.25 -14.88
CA VAL A 408 27.76 -6.79 -15.00
C VAL A 408 28.06 -7.33 -16.40
N THR A 409 27.02 -7.51 -17.24
CA THR A 409 27.17 -7.82 -18.67
C THR A 409 26.09 -7.14 -19.50
N ARG A 410 26.51 -6.60 -20.66
CA ARG A 410 25.64 -6.03 -21.71
C ARG A 410 24.86 -7.12 -22.45
N ASP A 411 25.44 -8.30 -22.57
CA ASP A 411 24.97 -9.40 -23.41
C ASP A 411 24.83 -10.67 -22.53
N PRO A 412 23.83 -10.71 -21.63
CA PRO A 412 23.61 -11.86 -20.75
C PRO A 412 23.13 -13.10 -21.53
N PRO A 413 23.37 -14.32 -21.00
CA PRO A 413 22.91 -15.55 -21.64
C PRO A 413 21.38 -15.62 -21.73
N ALA A 414 20.87 -16.48 -22.61
CA ALA A 414 19.43 -16.70 -22.75
C ALA A 414 18.78 -17.04 -21.40
N PHE A 415 17.66 -16.39 -21.10
CA PHE A 415 16.88 -16.66 -19.90
C PHE A 415 15.68 -17.54 -20.25
N HIS A 416 15.47 -18.60 -19.48
CA HIS A 416 14.43 -19.59 -19.75
C HIS A 416 13.33 -19.50 -18.70
N LEU A 417 12.08 -19.70 -19.14
CA LEU A 417 11.01 -20.09 -18.22
C LEU A 417 11.35 -21.45 -17.60
N LEU A 418 11.11 -21.64 -16.31
CA LEU A 418 11.28 -22.94 -15.66
C LEU A 418 9.91 -23.59 -15.44
N HIS A 419 9.71 -24.80 -15.93
CA HIS A 419 8.46 -25.51 -15.68
C HIS A 419 8.32 -25.81 -14.19
N LYS A 420 7.22 -25.36 -13.57
CA LYS A 420 7.01 -25.43 -12.10
C LYS A 420 8.07 -24.71 -11.24
N GLY A 421 8.89 -23.84 -11.84
CA GLY A 421 10.03 -23.22 -11.16
C GLY A 421 11.25 -24.15 -11.01
N GLU A 422 11.21 -25.36 -11.55
CA GLU A 422 12.25 -26.39 -11.40
C GLU A 422 13.45 -26.13 -12.33
N LEU A 423 14.64 -25.88 -11.77
CA LEU A 423 15.88 -25.59 -12.52
C LEU A 423 16.25 -26.68 -13.54
N SER A 424 15.97 -27.94 -13.21
CA SER A 424 16.23 -29.10 -14.06
C SER A 424 15.30 -29.19 -15.29
N ARG A 425 14.33 -28.28 -15.43
CA ARG A 425 13.30 -28.30 -16.48
C ARG A 425 13.15 -26.93 -17.15
N PRO A 426 14.21 -26.45 -17.83
CA PRO A 426 14.11 -25.25 -18.65
C PRO A 426 13.10 -25.47 -19.78
N GLY A 427 12.20 -24.52 -19.93
CA GLY A 427 11.26 -24.37 -21.03
C GLY A 427 11.78 -23.40 -22.09
N PRO A 428 10.89 -22.68 -22.80
CA PRO A 428 11.29 -21.75 -23.84
C PRO A 428 12.09 -20.56 -23.31
N VAL A 429 12.91 -19.97 -24.18
CA VAL A 429 13.59 -18.69 -23.91
C VAL A 429 12.53 -17.58 -23.82
N VAL A 430 12.65 -16.74 -22.80
CA VAL A 430 11.74 -15.60 -22.56
C VAL A 430 12.52 -14.29 -22.71
N PRO A 431 12.08 -13.37 -23.59
CA PRO A 431 12.70 -12.06 -23.71
C PRO A 431 12.35 -11.16 -22.49
N PRO A 432 13.19 -10.16 -22.17
CA PRO A 432 12.84 -9.16 -21.17
C PRO A 432 11.58 -8.39 -21.57
N GLY A 433 10.77 -8.03 -20.58
CA GLY A 433 9.52 -7.31 -20.80
C GLY A 433 8.80 -6.96 -19.50
N VAL A 434 7.53 -6.63 -19.65
CA VAL A 434 6.65 -6.10 -18.62
C VAL A 434 5.45 -7.02 -18.41
N LEU A 435 4.58 -6.68 -17.46
CA LEU A 435 3.34 -7.42 -17.20
C LEU A 435 2.31 -7.13 -18.30
N SER A 436 1.88 -8.17 -19.00
CA SER A 436 0.92 -8.15 -20.12
C SER A 436 -0.50 -7.74 -19.71
N MET A 437 -0.79 -7.71 -18.41
CA MET A 437 -2.07 -7.28 -17.84
C MET A 437 -2.47 -5.83 -18.19
N ILE A 438 -1.56 -5.02 -18.76
CA ILE A 438 -1.84 -3.71 -19.37
C ILE A 438 -1.49 -3.77 -20.87
N PRO A 439 -2.38 -4.30 -21.75
CA PRO A 439 -2.03 -4.61 -23.14
C PRO A 439 -1.63 -3.42 -24.01
N SER A 440 -2.10 -2.20 -23.67
CA SER A 440 -1.71 -0.96 -24.36
C SER A 440 -0.24 -0.58 -24.16
N LEU A 441 0.39 -1.14 -23.13
CA LEU A 441 1.78 -0.94 -22.75
C LEU A 441 2.66 -2.19 -22.91
N ASP A 442 2.09 -3.36 -23.22
CA ASP A 442 2.87 -4.56 -23.50
C ASP A 442 3.58 -4.42 -24.87
N LYS A 443 4.88 -4.11 -24.80
CA LYS A 443 5.74 -3.90 -25.97
C LYS A 443 7.10 -4.57 -25.76
N PRO A 444 7.71 -5.15 -26.82
CA PRO A 444 9.08 -5.64 -26.75
C PRO A 444 10.06 -4.53 -26.35
N PHE A 445 11.02 -4.85 -25.49
CA PHE A 445 12.09 -3.92 -25.15
C PHE A 445 13.01 -3.67 -26.35
N ALA A 446 13.38 -2.40 -26.54
CA ALA A 446 14.39 -1.98 -27.49
C ALA A 446 15.78 -2.51 -27.08
N PRO A 447 16.65 -2.85 -28.04
CA PRO A 447 18.03 -3.21 -27.75
C PRO A 447 18.82 -2.01 -27.18
N PRO A 448 19.82 -2.25 -26.31
CA PRO A 448 20.66 -1.17 -25.79
C PRO A 448 21.44 -0.46 -26.91
N PRO A 449 21.72 0.86 -26.76
CA PRO A 449 22.61 1.58 -27.67
C PRO A 449 23.96 0.88 -27.84
N ALA A 450 24.57 1.00 -29.02
CA ALA A 450 25.80 0.29 -29.37
C ALA A 450 26.98 0.55 -28.40
N GLN A 451 27.01 1.72 -27.76
CA GLN A 451 28.05 2.13 -26.81
C GLN A 451 27.65 1.92 -25.33
N SER A 452 26.44 1.42 -25.05
CA SER A 452 26.00 1.13 -23.67
C SER A 452 26.82 0.00 -23.06
N LYS A 453 27.18 0.14 -21.78
CA LYS A 453 27.77 -0.94 -20.97
C LYS A 453 26.72 -1.86 -20.33
N THR A 454 25.48 -1.38 -20.20
CA THR A 454 24.36 -2.10 -19.59
C THR A 454 23.33 -2.52 -20.64
N THR A 455 22.40 -3.39 -20.26
CA THR A 455 21.32 -3.85 -21.15
C THR A 455 20.22 -2.82 -21.41
N GLN A 456 20.14 -1.73 -20.62
CA GLN A 456 19.06 -0.72 -20.68
C GLN A 456 17.66 -1.31 -20.44
N ARG A 457 17.57 -2.51 -19.85
CA ARG A 457 16.29 -3.18 -19.55
C ARG A 457 15.62 -2.60 -18.31
N ARG A 458 16.39 -2.19 -17.30
CA ARG A 458 15.83 -1.65 -16.05
C ARG A 458 15.28 -0.24 -16.28
N LEU A 459 15.92 0.57 -17.13
CA LEU A 459 15.38 1.87 -17.53
C LEU A 459 14.05 1.75 -18.29
N GLN A 460 13.93 0.77 -19.18
CA GLN A 460 12.68 0.49 -19.91
C GLN A 460 11.57 -0.01 -18.97
N LEU A 461 11.88 -0.90 -18.02
CA LEU A 461 10.95 -1.32 -16.98
C LEU A 461 10.48 -0.13 -16.13
N ALA A 462 11.40 0.71 -15.65
CA ALA A 462 11.07 1.87 -14.85
C ALA A 462 10.19 2.86 -15.62
N SER A 463 10.45 3.05 -16.91
CA SER A 463 9.64 3.89 -17.81
C SER A 463 8.23 3.34 -18.03
N TRP A 464 8.04 2.01 -18.02
CA TRP A 464 6.72 1.37 -18.09
C TRP A 464 5.96 1.46 -16.75
N ILE A 465 6.66 1.34 -15.62
CA ILE A 465 6.07 1.54 -14.29
C ILE A 465 5.53 2.98 -14.18
N THR A 466 6.28 3.97 -14.68
CA THR A 466 5.94 5.39 -14.54
C THR A 466 5.21 6.00 -15.73
N ASP A 467 4.81 5.20 -16.72
CA ASP A 467 3.98 5.65 -17.84
C ASP A 467 2.62 6.16 -17.30
N PRO A 468 2.15 7.36 -17.64
CA PRO A 468 0.85 7.87 -17.18
C PRO A 468 -0.36 7.00 -17.53
N ARG A 469 -0.22 6.06 -18.47
CA ARG A 469 -1.25 5.08 -18.85
C ARG A 469 -1.17 3.79 -18.03
N ASN A 470 -0.15 3.62 -17.20
CA ASN A 470 -0.08 2.56 -16.20
C ASN A 470 -0.92 2.99 -14.99
N PRO A 471 -2.08 2.35 -14.75
CA PRO A 471 -3.00 2.84 -13.74
C PRO A 471 -2.59 2.48 -12.31
N LEU A 472 -1.73 1.48 -12.12
CA LEU A 472 -1.40 0.95 -10.79
C LEU A 472 -0.51 1.92 -10.01
N THR A 473 0.62 2.33 -10.57
CA THR A 473 1.62 3.16 -9.89
C THR A 473 1.08 4.46 -9.29
N PRO A 474 0.27 5.29 -10.00
CA PRO A 474 -0.28 6.50 -9.40
C PRO A 474 -1.33 6.18 -8.32
N ARG A 475 -2.20 5.18 -8.53
CA ARG A 475 -3.21 4.72 -7.54
C ARG A 475 -2.55 4.20 -6.26
N VAL A 476 -1.54 3.34 -6.38
CA VAL A 476 -0.79 2.75 -5.26
C VAL A 476 -0.05 3.83 -4.46
N TYR A 477 0.59 4.78 -5.14
CA TYR A 477 1.31 5.85 -4.46
C TYR A 477 0.37 6.75 -3.64
N VAL A 478 -0.70 7.30 -4.25
CA VAL A 478 -1.64 8.15 -3.49
C VAL A 478 -2.40 7.39 -2.41
N ASN A 479 -2.64 6.08 -2.59
CA ASN A 479 -3.23 5.24 -1.55
C ASN A 479 -2.34 5.13 -0.29
N ARG A 480 -1.02 5.01 -0.46
CA ARG A 480 -0.07 5.01 0.67
C ARG A 480 0.07 6.40 1.30
N LEU A 481 0.07 7.48 0.51
CA LEU A 481 0.01 8.84 1.06
C LEU A 481 -1.26 9.05 1.91
N TRP A 482 -2.40 8.55 1.42
CA TRP A 482 -3.67 8.56 2.15
C TRP A 482 -3.60 7.73 3.43
N GLN A 483 -3.11 6.48 3.35
CA GLN A 483 -2.99 5.56 4.48
C GLN A 483 -2.25 6.18 5.67
N HIS A 484 -1.12 6.84 5.45
CA HIS A 484 -0.32 7.37 6.54
C HIS A 484 -0.95 8.61 7.22
N HIS A 485 -1.76 9.39 6.49
CA HIS A 485 -2.54 10.52 7.04
C HIS A 485 -3.84 10.08 7.73
N PHE A 486 -4.61 9.20 7.10
CA PHE A 486 -5.96 8.81 7.54
C PHE A 486 -6.00 7.53 8.39
N GLY A 487 -4.91 6.76 8.45
CA GLY A 487 -4.74 5.54 9.24
C GLY A 487 -4.87 4.24 8.45
N HIS A 488 -5.69 4.21 7.40
CA HIS A 488 -5.83 3.09 6.48
C HIS A 488 -5.94 3.62 5.04
N GLY A 489 -5.49 2.83 4.06
CA GLY A 489 -5.65 3.19 2.63
C GLY A 489 -7.12 3.19 2.20
N LEU A 490 -7.42 3.92 1.11
CA LEU A 490 -8.71 3.78 0.40
C LEU A 490 -8.90 2.33 -0.07
N VAL A 491 -7.81 1.72 -0.54
CA VAL A 491 -7.57 0.28 -0.61
C VAL A 491 -6.77 -0.10 0.62
N SER A 492 -7.37 -0.82 1.57
CA SER A 492 -6.67 -1.19 2.81
C SER A 492 -5.59 -2.25 2.61
N SER A 493 -5.66 -3.08 1.56
CA SER A 493 -4.57 -3.98 1.18
C SER A 493 -3.52 -3.25 0.34
N SER A 494 -2.74 -2.34 0.95
CA SER A 494 -1.83 -1.43 0.23
C SER A 494 -0.77 -2.10 -0.66
N ASP A 495 -0.47 -3.37 -0.42
CA ASP A 495 0.47 -4.19 -1.20
C ASP A 495 -0.20 -5.19 -2.16
N ASN A 496 -1.53 -5.19 -2.24
CA ASN A 496 -2.29 -6.04 -3.17
C ASN A 496 -3.53 -5.31 -3.74
N PHE A 497 -3.42 -4.88 -4.99
CA PHE A 497 -4.48 -4.26 -5.80
C PHE A 497 -5.16 -5.28 -6.75
N GLY A 498 -4.75 -6.55 -6.68
CA GLY A 498 -5.31 -7.67 -7.42
C GLY A 498 -6.62 -8.21 -6.85
N PHE A 499 -7.00 -9.42 -7.26
CA PHE A 499 -8.31 -10.02 -6.97
C PHE A 499 -8.56 -10.31 -5.49
N ASN A 500 -7.54 -10.79 -4.77
CA ASN A 500 -7.60 -11.02 -3.32
C ASN A 500 -7.35 -9.73 -2.51
N GLY A 501 -7.05 -8.62 -3.19
CA GLY A 501 -7.01 -7.30 -2.59
C GLY A 501 -8.40 -6.80 -2.21
N GLN A 502 -8.44 -5.87 -1.27
CA GLN A 502 -9.64 -5.10 -0.96
C GLN A 502 -9.95 -4.13 -2.09
N LYS A 503 -11.24 -3.91 -2.38
CA LYS A 503 -11.67 -2.87 -3.31
C LYS A 503 -11.63 -1.50 -2.62
N PRO A 504 -11.38 -0.41 -3.36
CA PRO A 504 -11.35 0.93 -2.80
C PRO A 504 -12.69 1.31 -2.16
N THR A 505 -12.65 1.96 -1.00
CA THR A 505 -13.85 2.50 -0.33
C THR A 505 -14.44 3.68 -1.11
N HIS A 506 -13.58 4.47 -1.75
CA HIS A 506 -13.92 5.61 -2.59
C HIS A 506 -13.14 5.52 -3.93
N PRO A 507 -13.61 4.71 -4.90
CA PRO A 507 -12.90 4.51 -6.17
C PRO A 507 -12.67 5.82 -6.94
N GLU A 508 -13.69 6.69 -7.00
CA GLU A 508 -13.57 7.97 -7.72
C GLU A 508 -12.59 8.94 -7.04
N LEU A 509 -12.49 8.92 -5.71
CA LEU A 509 -11.51 9.71 -4.98
C LEU A 509 -10.07 9.22 -5.22
N LEU A 510 -9.88 7.89 -5.24
CA LEU A 510 -8.59 7.27 -5.55
C LEU A 510 -8.12 7.66 -6.95
N ASP A 511 -9.01 7.58 -7.94
CA ASP A 511 -8.72 7.95 -9.33
C ASP A 511 -8.52 9.45 -9.52
N TRP A 512 -9.31 10.28 -8.83
CA TRP A 512 -9.14 11.73 -8.83
C TRP A 512 -7.78 12.13 -8.24
N LEU A 513 -7.35 11.53 -7.12
CA LEU A 513 -6.05 11.77 -6.50
C LEU A 513 -4.89 11.29 -7.39
N ALA A 514 -5.04 10.11 -8.00
CA ALA A 514 -4.05 9.55 -8.93
C ALA A 514 -3.89 10.44 -10.17
N ALA A 515 -4.99 10.97 -10.72
CA ALA A 515 -4.96 11.92 -11.82
C ALA A 515 -4.37 13.27 -11.41
N GLU A 516 -4.67 13.75 -10.19
CA GLU A 516 -4.08 14.97 -9.64
C GLU A 516 -2.56 14.86 -9.52
N LEU A 517 -2.05 13.75 -8.96
CA LEU A 517 -0.61 13.46 -8.87
C LEU A 517 0.10 13.57 -10.22
N ILE A 518 -0.43 12.92 -11.27
CA ILE A 518 0.15 12.98 -12.61
C ILE A 518 0.11 14.40 -13.16
N SER A 519 -1.03 15.08 -13.05
CA SER A 519 -1.18 16.46 -13.56
C SER A 519 -0.33 17.49 -12.81
N GLY A 520 -0.03 17.24 -11.53
CA GLY A 520 0.89 17.99 -10.69
C GLY A 520 2.37 17.65 -10.89
N GLY A 521 2.73 16.87 -11.93
CA GLY A 521 4.11 16.52 -12.23
C GLY A 521 4.73 15.53 -11.23
N TRP A 522 3.93 14.58 -10.74
CA TRP A 522 4.32 13.53 -9.79
C TRP A 522 4.87 14.03 -8.44
N LYS A 523 4.58 15.29 -8.08
CA LYS A 523 4.98 15.92 -6.82
C LYS A 523 4.12 15.42 -5.66
N SER A 524 4.73 15.08 -4.52
CA SER A 524 4.01 14.56 -3.35
C SER A 524 3.58 15.66 -2.40
N LYS A 525 4.40 16.69 -2.16
CA LYS A 525 4.07 17.80 -1.24
C LYS A 525 2.69 18.46 -1.52
N PRO A 526 2.28 18.73 -2.78
CA PRO A 526 0.95 19.24 -3.09
C PRO A 526 -0.18 18.28 -2.67
N ILE A 527 0.03 16.96 -2.80
CA ILE A 527 -0.95 15.95 -2.41
C ILE A 527 -1.07 15.85 -0.88
N HIS A 528 0.05 15.89 -0.14
CA HIS A 528 -0.02 15.98 1.33
C HIS A 528 -0.74 17.26 1.78
N PHE A 529 -0.42 18.40 1.17
CA PHE A 529 -1.08 19.67 1.48
C PHE A 529 -2.59 19.58 1.25
N LEU A 530 -3.03 19.04 0.10
CA LEU A 530 -4.44 18.86 -0.23
C LEU A 530 -5.16 17.91 0.75
N MET A 531 -4.53 16.78 1.10
CA MET A 531 -5.08 15.84 2.08
C MET A 531 -5.24 16.50 3.45
N MET A 532 -4.21 17.16 3.97
CA MET A 532 -4.25 17.75 5.31
C MET A 532 -5.17 18.97 5.41
N THR A 533 -5.24 19.78 4.36
CA THR A 533 -6.16 20.94 4.29
C THR A 533 -7.61 20.57 3.98
N SER A 534 -7.91 19.29 3.73
CA SER A 534 -9.30 18.80 3.69
C SER A 534 -9.95 18.90 5.07
N GLN A 535 -11.25 19.15 5.10
CA GLN A 535 -12.04 19.07 6.32
C GLN A 535 -12.18 17.62 6.79
N ALA A 536 -12.17 16.65 5.87
CA ALA A 536 -12.12 15.22 6.18
C ALA A 536 -10.93 14.86 7.08
N TYR A 537 -9.73 15.37 6.79
CA TYR A 537 -8.55 15.20 7.65
C TYR A 537 -8.67 16.00 8.96
N GLN A 538 -9.26 17.20 8.94
CA GLN A 538 -9.35 18.10 10.11
C GLN A 538 -10.49 17.74 11.08
N GLN A 539 -11.16 16.60 10.90
CA GLN A 539 -12.17 16.05 11.80
C GLN A 539 -11.61 15.71 13.20
N SER A 540 -12.48 15.79 14.21
CA SER A 540 -12.23 15.24 15.55
C SER A 540 -12.24 13.71 15.54
N THR A 541 -11.58 13.08 16.52
CA THR A 541 -11.71 11.64 16.77
C THR A 541 -13.00 11.30 17.55
N ILE A 542 -13.70 12.30 18.07
CA ILE A 542 -14.97 12.16 18.80
C ILE A 542 -16.11 12.63 17.90
N HIS A 543 -17.10 11.76 17.69
CA HIS A 543 -18.34 12.07 16.96
C HIS A 543 -19.53 11.97 17.92
N PRO A 544 -20.50 12.90 17.90
CA PRO A 544 -21.71 12.82 18.74
C PRO A 544 -22.48 11.50 18.56
N ASP A 545 -22.75 11.11 17.31
CA ASP A 545 -23.46 9.87 16.96
C ASP A 545 -22.58 8.60 16.90
N HIS A 546 -21.42 8.59 17.56
CA HIS A 546 -20.45 7.48 17.51
C HIS A 546 -21.07 6.10 17.77
N GLU A 547 -21.99 5.97 18.74
CA GLU A 547 -22.62 4.69 19.06
C GLU A 547 -23.50 4.13 17.91
N SER A 548 -24.04 4.98 17.04
CA SER A 548 -24.77 4.55 15.84
C SER A 548 -23.80 4.26 14.70
N TYR A 549 -22.86 5.18 14.45
CA TYR A 549 -21.97 5.09 13.29
C TYR A 549 -20.98 3.92 13.40
N SER A 550 -20.47 3.63 14.60
CA SER A 550 -19.62 2.45 14.82
C SER A 550 -20.35 1.11 14.70
N LYS A 551 -21.69 1.08 14.60
CA LYS A 551 -22.46 -0.14 14.25
C LYS A 551 -22.66 -0.31 12.74
N GLN A 552 -22.51 0.76 11.97
CA GLN A 552 -22.63 0.78 10.50
C GLN A 552 -21.25 0.66 9.83
N ASP A 553 -20.25 1.35 10.37
CA ASP A 553 -18.87 1.43 9.88
C ASP A 553 -17.89 1.54 11.07
N ALA A 554 -17.68 0.41 11.76
CA ALA A 554 -16.79 0.32 12.93
C ALA A 554 -15.34 0.72 12.60
N ASP A 555 -14.86 0.32 11.42
CA ASP A 555 -13.50 0.53 10.93
C ASP A 555 -13.26 1.96 10.39
N ASN A 556 -14.31 2.81 10.34
CA ASN A 556 -14.28 4.17 9.82
C ASN A 556 -13.83 4.25 8.34
N ARG A 557 -14.20 3.25 7.53
CA ARG A 557 -13.93 3.15 6.09
C ARG A 557 -14.53 4.29 5.27
N LEU A 558 -15.60 4.90 5.79
CA LEU A 558 -16.31 6.04 5.20
C LEU A 558 -15.77 7.40 5.69
N VAL A 559 -14.79 7.39 6.61
CA VAL A 559 -14.09 8.60 7.09
C VAL A 559 -15.05 9.63 7.73
N TRP A 560 -15.97 9.13 8.55
CA TRP A 560 -16.93 9.94 9.32
C TRP A 560 -16.33 10.61 10.57
N ARG A 561 -15.05 10.32 10.87
CA ARG A 561 -14.23 10.97 11.90
C ARG A 561 -12.74 10.78 11.61
N ALA A 562 -11.87 11.43 12.39
CA ALA A 562 -10.46 11.06 12.43
C ALA A 562 -10.24 9.73 13.20
N LEU A 563 -9.21 8.98 12.80
CA LEU A 563 -8.77 7.79 13.51
C LEU A 563 -7.78 8.14 14.62
N ARG A 564 -7.96 7.52 15.80
CA ARG A 564 -6.96 7.52 16.87
C ARG A 564 -5.82 6.62 16.44
N ARG A 565 -4.64 7.19 16.18
CA ARG A 565 -3.46 6.46 15.72
C ARG A 565 -2.41 6.39 16.83
N ARG A 566 -1.89 5.19 17.07
CA ARG A 566 -0.71 4.97 17.92
C ARG A 566 0.51 5.49 17.15
N GLN A 567 1.45 6.17 17.83
CA GLN A 567 2.74 6.49 17.23
C GLN A 567 3.52 5.22 16.92
N ASP A 568 4.18 5.15 15.76
CA ASP A 568 5.16 4.11 15.47
C ASP A 568 6.37 4.20 16.43
N ALA A 569 7.13 3.10 16.54
CA ALA A 569 8.18 2.97 17.54
C ALA A 569 9.25 4.07 17.45
N GLU A 570 9.59 4.47 16.22
CA GLU A 570 10.53 5.55 15.93
C GLU A 570 9.99 6.91 16.38
N ALA A 571 8.75 7.26 16.03
CA ALA A 571 8.11 8.49 16.49
C ALA A 571 7.94 8.53 18.01
N LEU A 572 7.60 7.40 18.64
CA LEU A 572 7.45 7.30 20.09
C LEU A 572 8.78 7.57 20.83
N ARG A 573 9.89 6.98 20.34
CA ARG A 573 11.24 7.24 20.88
C ARG A 573 11.68 8.68 20.62
N ASP A 574 11.50 9.19 19.41
CA ASP A 574 11.89 10.55 19.03
C ASP A 574 11.05 11.60 19.78
N ALA A 575 9.78 11.31 20.09
CA ALA A 575 8.95 12.13 20.94
C ALA A 575 9.49 12.20 22.38
N MET A 576 9.90 11.07 22.98
CA MET A 576 10.52 11.07 24.31
C MET A 576 11.81 11.90 24.35
N LEU A 577 12.66 11.78 23.33
CA LEU A 577 13.87 12.61 23.17
C LEU A 577 13.54 14.10 22.95
N SER A 578 12.47 14.40 22.22
CA SER A 578 12.06 15.78 21.95
C SER A 578 11.56 16.46 23.23
N VAL A 579 10.66 15.81 23.97
CA VAL A 579 10.15 16.37 25.23
C VAL A 579 11.23 16.42 26.30
N SER A 580 12.18 15.48 26.34
CA SER A 580 13.34 15.55 27.25
C SER A 580 14.42 16.55 26.83
N GLY A 581 14.29 17.19 25.66
CA GLY A 581 15.29 18.10 25.12
C GLY A 581 16.63 17.44 24.78
N GLN A 582 16.63 16.12 24.55
CA GLN A 582 17.81 15.34 24.14
C GLN A 582 17.84 15.06 22.62
N LEU A 583 16.76 15.36 21.88
CA LEU A 583 16.67 15.08 20.45
C LEU A 583 17.65 15.93 19.63
N ASP A 584 18.50 15.24 18.88
CA ASP A 584 19.39 15.80 17.88
C ASP A 584 18.76 15.74 16.49
N LEU A 585 18.55 16.92 15.90
CA LEU A 585 17.90 17.15 14.60
C LEU A 585 18.90 17.18 13.41
N ARG A 586 20.15 16.75 13.60
CA ARG A 586 21.12 16.59 12.50
C ARG A 586 20.65 15.53 11.49
N VAL A 587 20.31 16.01 10.29
CA VAL A 587 19.87 15.19 9.15
C VAL A 587 21.07 14.59 8.42
N GLY A 588 20.99 13.29 8.14
CA GLY A 588 21.94 12.51 7.35
C GLY A 588 23.21 12.08 8.09
N GLY A 589 24.13 11.45 7.36
CA GLY A 589 25.37 10.87 7.88
C GLY A 589 25.20 9.42 8.40
N PRO A 590 26.32 8.76 8.77
CA PRO A 590 26.32 7.38 9.23
C PRO A 590 25.36 7.12 10.41
N SER A 591 24.89 5.88 10.51
CA SER A 591 24.00 5.41 11.59
C SER A 591 24.77 5.27 12.91
N PHE A 592 24.11 5.59 14.03
CA PHE A 592 24.68 5.41 15.37
C PHE A 592 24.37 4.02 15.91
N GLN A 593 25.30 3.41 16.63
CA GLN A 593 25.07 2.12 17.31
C GLN A 593 24.30 2.37 18.62
N PRO A 594 23.05 1.89 18.78
CA PRO A 594 22.26 2.15 19.97
C PRO A 594 22.83 1.44 21.20
N VAL A 595 22.62 2.01 22.39
CA VAL A 595 22.79 1.26 23.64
C VAL A 595 21.70 0.18 23.73
N ILE A 596 22.11 -1.08 23.83
CA ILE A 596 21.22 -2.23 24.03
C ILE A 596 21.50 -2.80 25.43
N ASN A 597 20.43 -3.13 26.17
CA ASN A 597 20.53 -3.75 27.49
C ASN A 597 21.23 -5.12 27.37
N PRO A 598 22.26 -5.44 28.21
CA PRO A 598 22.90 -6.75 28.25
C PRO A 598 21.95 -7.95 28.22
N GLU A 599 20.81 -7.88 28.91
CA GLU A 599 19.79 -8.96 28.96
C GLU A 599 19.24 -9.30 27.56
N ALA A 600 19.12 -8.31 26.67
CA ALA A 600 18.70 -8.51 25.28
C ALA A 600 19.81 -9.09 24.38
N LEU A 601 21.05 -9.22 24.88
CA LEU A 601 22.19 -9.80 24.18
C LEU A 601 22.49 -11.24 24.63
N GLU A 602 21.96 -11.70 25.76
CA GLU A 602 22.28 -13.02 26.34
C GLU A 602 21.82 -14.21 25.46
N GLY A 603 20.79 -14.02 24.64
CA GLY A 603 20.28 -15.04 23.72
C GLY A 603 21.03 -15.16 22.38
N LEU A 604 22.02 -14.29 22.11
CA LEU A 604 22.67 -14.20 20.80
C LEU A 604 23.95 -15.04 20.74
N SER A 605 23.99 -15.97 19.78
CA SER A 605 25.10 -16.91 19.56
C SER A 605 26.48 -16.23 19.35
N ASN A 606 26.51 -14.95 18.98
CA ASN A 606 27.72 -14.16 18.78
C ASN A 606 27.63 -12.75 19.41
N SER A 607 27.22 -12.62 20.67
CA SER A 607 27.15 -11.32 21.38
C SER A 607 28.45 -10.49 21.31
N LYS A 608 29.62 -11.13 21.20
CA LYS A 608 30.94 -10.48 21.04
C LYS A 608 31.18 -9.80 19.69
N THR A 609 30.32 -9.99 18.69
CA THR A 609 30.44 -9.33 17.36
C THR A 609 29.58 -8.07 17.25
N TYR A 610 28.88 -7.67 18.32
CA TYR A 610 28.20 -6.38 18.35
C TYR A 610 29.22 -5.25 18.50
N ALA A 611 29.09 -4.25 17.64
CA ALA A 611 29.86 -3.02 17.77
C ALA A 611 29.55 -2.36 19.13
N ALA A 612 30.56 -1.73 19.74
CA ALA A 612 30.35 -0.92 20.92
C ALA A 612 29.33 0.21 20.61
N PRO A 613 28.47 0.59 21.57
CA PRO A 613 27.50 1.65 21.34
C PRO A 613 28.20 2.97 20.99
N SER A 614 27.57 3.75 20.11
CA SER A 614 28.02 5.11 19.76
C SER A 614 28.11 6.00 21.02
N PRO A 615 28.95 7.06 21.00
CA PRO A 615 29.03 8.03 22.08
C PRO A 615 27.66 8.59 22.51
N ALA A 616 27.53 8.97 23.78
CA ALA A 616 26.26 9.47 24.33
C ALA A 616 25.67 10.67 23.55
N SER A 617 26.52 11.50 22.94
CA SER A 617 26.13 12.61 22.07
C SER A 617 25.45 12.21 20.76
N GLU A 618 25.54 10.94 20.34
CA GLU A 618 24.83 10.42 19.16
C GLU A 618 23.56 9.64 19.54
N GLN A 619 23.44 9.17 20.79
CA GLN A 619 22.25 8.43 21.24
C GLN A 619 20.99 9.30 21.19
N GLY A 620 21.12 10.62 21.26
CA GLY A 620 20.01 11.57 21.10
C GLY A 620 19.50 11.74 19.66
N ARG A 621 20.11 11.11 18.64
CA ARG A 621 19.67 11.27 17.25
C ARG A 621 18.29 10.63 16.99
N ARG A 622 17.59 11.19 16.00
CA ARG A 622 16.39 10.62 15.36
C ARG A 622 16.56 9.11 15.16
N SER A 623 15.54 8.33 15.49
CA SER A 623 15.57 6.86 15.45
C SER A 623 15.76 6.30 14.04
N LEU A 624 15.49 7.10 13.01
CA LEU A 624 15.84 6.85 11.61
C LEU A 624 17.36 6.63 11.38
N TYR A 625 18.21 7.20 12.22
CA TYR A 625 19.66 7.04 12.20
C TYR A 625 20.17 5.95 13.14
N MET A 626 19.28 5.20 13.80
CA MET A 626 19.67 4.04 14.60
C MET A 626 20.14 2.93 13.65
N TYR A 627 21.28 2.30 13.96
CA TYR A 627 21.80 1.18 13.18
C TYR A 627 20.81 0.00 13.23
N SER A 628 20.24 -0.36 12.08
CA SER A 628 19.25 -1.44 11.96
C SER A 628 19.92 -2.74 11.55
N ARG A 629 20.04 -3.67 12.52
CA ARG A 629 20.62 -5.01 12.32
C ARG A 629 19.52 -6.06 12.25
N ARG A 630 19.52 -6.88 11.20
CA ARG A 630 18.46 -7.87 10.94
C ARG A 630 18.37 -8.98 12.00
N SER A 631 19.52 -9.42 12.54
CA SER A 631 19.54 -10.42 13.62
C SER A 631 19.20 -9.88 15.01
N LEU A 632 19.17 -8.54 15.19
CA LEU A 632 18.76 -7.90 16.45
C LEU A 632 18.25 -6.48 16.19
N VAL A 633 16.94 -6.38 16.03
CA VAL A 633 16.23 -5.10 16.09
C VAL A 633 16.20 -4.63 17.56
N HIS A 634 16.40 -3.32 17.78
CA HIS A 634 16.43 -2.74 19.13
C HIS A 634 15.13 -3.06 19.90
N PRO A 635 15.17 -3.51 21.18
CA PRO A 635 13.99 -4.05 21.87
C PRO A 635 12.76 -3.12 21.89
N LEU A 636 12.95 -1.80 22.01
CA LEU A 636 11.84 -0.84 21.95
C LEU A 636 11.17 -0.82 20.56
N MET A 637 11.93 -1.00 19.48
CA MET A 637 11.41 -1.03 18.11
C MET A 637 10.58 -2.29 17.89
N THR A 638 11.10 -3.45 18.28
CA THR A 638 10.36 -4.73 18.24
C THR A 638 9.08 -4.68 19.09
N THR A 639 9.13 -4.09 20.29
CA THR A 639 7.98 -4.00 21.20
C THR A 639 6.82 -3.16 20.63
N PHE A 640 7.12 -2.16 19.80
CA PHE A 640 6.15 -1.21 19.26
C PHE A 640 5.88 -1.41 17.75
N ASP A 641 5.99 -2.67 17.30
CA ASP A 641 5.65 -3.16 15.96
C ASP A 641 6.48 -2.53 14.82
N PHE A 642 7.81 -2.49 14.98
CA PHE A 642 8.72 -2.25 13.85
C PHE A 642 8.65 -3.42 12.85
N CYS A 643 8.71 -3.11 11.54
CA CYS A 643 8.46 -4.09 10.49
C CYS A 643 9.57 -5.16 10.36
N ASP A 644 9.21 -6.34 9.86
CA ASP A 644 10.18 -7.28 9.32
C ASP A 644 10.87 -6.66 8.09
N THR A 645 12.16 -6.34 8.24
CA THR A 645 12.95 -5.73 7.17
C THR A 645 13.27 -6.69 6.04
N THR A 646 12.96 -8.00 6.12
CA THR A 646 13.32 -8.99 5.08
C THR A 646 12.40 -8.98 3.87
N GLN A 647 11.18 -8.44 4.00
CA GLN A 647 10.19 -8.35 2.93
C GLN A 647 9.62 -6.93 2.83
N PRO A 648 9.11 -6.51 1.65
CA PRO A 648 8.54 -5.17 1.48
C PRO A 648 7.32 -5.03 2.40
N CYS A 649 7.25 -3.93 3.16
CA CYS A 649 6.17 -3.67 4.11
C CYS A 649 5.49 -2.34 3.77
N GLY A 650 4.31 -2.39 3.13
CA GLY A 650 3.48 -1.21 2.86
C GLY A 650 2.49 -0.88 3.99
N GLU A 651 2.28 -1.79 4.93
CA GLU A 651 1.52 -1.58 6.17
C GLU A 651 2.17 -2.37 7.31
N ARG A 652 2.38 -1.71 8.44
CA ARG A 652 2.86 -2.36 9.67
C ARG A 652 1.67 -2.80 10.50
N ASP A 653 1.79 -3.94 11.19
CA ASP A 653 0.86 -4.30 12.25
C ASP A 653 0.85 -3.22 13.35
N ILE A 654 -0.31 -3.01 13.98
CA ILE A 654 -0.46 -2.12 15.14
C ILE A 654 -1.13 -2.89 16.26
N SER A 655 -0.31 -3.41 17.18
CA SER A 655 -0.76 -4.02 18.41
C SER A 655 -0.94 -2.97 19.51
N VAL A 656 -1.84 -3.29 20.46
CA VAL A 656 -2.06 -2.54 21.71
C VAL A 656 -2.15 -3.58 22.83
N VAL A 657 -0.99 -3.92 23.41
CA VAL A 657 -0.84 -5.07 24.32
C VAL A 657 -0.14 -4.69 25.62
N ALA A 658 -0.47 -5.38 26.72
CA ALA A 658 0.08 -5.07 28.04
C ALA A 658 1.63 -5.01 28.12
N PRO A 659 2.41 -5.84 27.40
CA PRO A 659 3.87 -5.72 27.34
C PRO A 659 4.39 -4.35 26.89
N GLN A 660 3.67 -3.63 26.01
CA GLN A 660 4.06 -2.28 25.57
C GLN A 660 4.01 -1.28 26.72
N ALA A 661 2.90 -1.26 27.47
CA ALA A 661 2.76 -0.40 28.65
C ALA A 661 3.77 -0.77 29.75
N LEU A 662 4.08 -2.06 29.92
CA LEU A 662 5.11 -2.53 30.85
C LEU A 662 6.54 -2.15 30.42
N ALA A 663 6.84 -2.15 29.12
CA ALA A 663 8.12 -1.70 28.59
C ALA A 663 8.37 -0.21 28.84
N LEU A 664 7.32 0.63 28.77
CA LEU A 664 7.41 2.04 29.13
C LEU A 664 7.43 2.26 30.65
N LEU A 665 6.73 1.44 31.41
CA LEU A 665 6.69 1.53 32.87
C LEU A 665 8.03 1.15 33.53
N ASN A 666 8.80 0.23 32.95
CA ASN A 666 10.04 -0.28 33.55
C ASN A 666 11.31 0.09 32.76
N GLY A 667 11.16 0.73 31.59
CA GLY A 667 12.29 1.03 30.70
C GLY A 667 13.22 2.11 31.26
N ALA A 668 14.48 1.77 31.49
CA ALA A 668 15.50 2.71 31.98
C ALA A 668 15.62 3.99 31.12
N PHE A 669 15.50 3.85 29.79
CA PHE A 669 15.45 4.97 28.85
C PHE A 669 14.29 5.94 29.16
N VAL A 670 13.11 5.42 29.48
CA VAL A 670 11.91 6.22 29.76
C VAL A 670 12.03 6.91 31.12
N HIS A 671 12.60 6.23 32.12
CA HIS A 671 12.93 6.87 33.41
C HIS A 671 13.95 8.01 33.24
N GLU A 672 15.00 7.82 32.42
CA GLU A 672 15.95 8.91 32.13
C GLU A 672 15.24 10.08 31.45
N GLN A 673 14.45 9.85 30.39
CA GLN A 673 13.75 10.93 29.69
C GLN A 673 12.77 11.66 30.64
N SER A 674 12.09 10.93 31.52
CA SER A 674 11.18 11.50 32.53
C SER A 674 11.91 12.42 33.52
N ARG A 675 13.12 12.03 33.96
CA ARG A 675 13.98 12.86 34.81
C ARG A 675 14.47 14.11 34.08
N ARG A 676 14.91 13.98 32.83
CA ARG A 676 15.34 15.13 31.99
C ARG A 676 14.22 16.14 31.78
N VAL A 677 12.97 15.69 31.56
CA VAL A 677 11.79 16.58 31.49
C VAL A 677 11.62 17.34 32.80
N ALA A 678 11.71 16.66 33.95
CA ALA A 678 11.58 17.29 35.25
C ALA A 678 12.65 18.37 35.50
N ASP A 679 13.93 18.06 35.24
CA ASP A 679 15.04 18.99 35.39
C ASP A 679 14.85 20.27 34.54
N LEU A 680 14.44 20.12 33.27
CA LEU A 680 14.17 21.24 32.37
C LEU A 680 13.00 22.12 32.84
N VAL A 681 11.96 21.49 33.38
CA VAL A 681 10.76 22.19 33.83
C VAL A 681 11.03 22.93 35.14
N LEU A 682 11.72 22.32 36.11
CA LEU A 682 12.16 22.95 37.36
C LEU A 682 13.11 24.13 37.10
N ALA A 683 14.05 24.01 36.15
CA ALA A 683 14.94 25.10 35.76
C ALA A 683 14.22 26.33 35.17
N SER A 684 12.96 26.18 34.76
CA SER A 684 12.10 27.26 34.23
C SER A 684 10.95 27.67 35.15
N ALA A 685 10.89 27.11 36.36
CA ALA A 685 9.81 27.32 37.31
C ALA A 685 9.86 28.71 37.97
N SER A 686 8.67 29.25 38.27
CA SER A 686 8.52 30.41 39.16
C SER A 686 8.41 29.96 40.62
N GLN A 687 8.12 30.87 41.55
CA GLN A 687 7.81 30.53 42.95
C GLN A 687 6.47 29.79 43.12
N ASP A 688 5.67 29.65 42.06
CA ASP A 688 4.40 28.90 42.10
C ASP A 688 4.62 27.40 41.95
N ARG A 689 4.07 26.62 42.90
CA ARG A 689 4.11 25.15 42.91
C ARG A 689 3.29 24.51 41.78
N ALA A 690 2.33 25.22 41.19
CA ALA A 690 1.57 24.72 40.03
C ALA A 690 2.38 24.82 38.72
N ALA A 691 3.27 25.80 38.59
CA ALA A 691 3.99 26.07 37.35
C ALA A 691 4.84 24.88 36.83
N PRO A 692 5.55 24.09 37.67
CA PRO A 692 6.22 22.87 37.21
C PRO A 692 5.24 21.80 36.69
N VAL A 693 4.09 21.63 37.34
CA VAL A 693 3.09 20.63 36.93
C VAL A 693 2.47 20.99 35.58
N GLU A 694 2.08 22.26 35.40
CA GLU A 694 1.58 22.77 34.11
C GLU A 694 2.66 22.74 33.03
N GLY A 695 3.91 23.07 33.36
CA GLY A 695 5.05 23.02 32.46
C GLY A 695 5.31 21.61 31.93
N ALA A 696 5.29 20.61 32.81
CA ALA A 696 5.41 19.20 32.42
C ALA A 696 4.25 18.75 31.50
N TRP A 697 3.01 19.11 31.84
CA TRP A 697 1.84 18.78 31.02
C TRP A 697 1.92 19.37 29.61
N ARG A 698 2.23 20.66 29.52
CA ARG A 698 2.34 21.38 28.22
C ARG A 698 3.49 20.86 27.38
N ARG A 699 4.61 20.46 28.02
CA ARG A 699 5.79 19.93 27.36
C ARG A 699 5.61 18.49 26.85
N VAL A 700 4.90 17.64 27.60
CA VAL A 700 4.71 16.22 27.24
C VAL A 700 3.47 16.01 26.37
N LEU A 701 2.35 16.67 26.68
CA LEU A 701 1.03 16.44 26.08
C LEU A 701 0.54 17.59 25.18
N ALA A 702 1.33 18.65 24.99
CA ALA A 702 0.99 19.79 24.12
C ALA A 702 -0.31 20.55 24.50
N ARG A 703 -0.77 20.42 25.76
CA ARG A 703 -1.91 21.16 26.33
C ARG A 703 -1.71 21.43 27.82
N SER A 704 -2.53 22.32 28.39
CA SER A 704 -2.62 22.48 29.84
C SER A 704 -3.43 21.35 30.50
N PRO A 705 -3.20 21.04 31.79
CA PRO A 705 -4.05 20.13 32.54
C PRO A 705 -5.44 20.76 32.76
N SER A 706 -6.47 19.92 32.82
CA SER A 706 -7.75 20.30 33.41
C SER A 706 -7.62 20.51 34.92
N LYS A 707 -8.60 21.17 35.55
CA LYS A 707 -8.58 21.43 37.01
C LYS A 707 -8.48 20.15 37.85
N THR A 708 -9.09 19.06 37.39
CA THR A 708 -9.05 17.74 38.04
C THR A 708 -7.70 17.06 37.85
N GLU A 709 -7.10 17.15 36.67
CA GLU A 709 -5.76 16.62 36.40
C GLU A 709 -4.68 17.37 37.19
N LEU A 710 -4.75 18.71 37.22
CA LEU A 710 -3.83 19.55 37.98
C LEU A 710 -3.87 19.22 39.48
N ALA A 711 -5.06 19.07 40.07
CA ALA A 711 -5.21 18.70 41.47
C ALA A 711 -4.61 17.31 41.78
N ALA A 712 -4.92 16.30 40.95
CA ALA A 712 -4.38 14.95 41.13
C ALA A 712 -2.85 14.88 40.92
N ALA A 713 -2.32 15.69 40.00
CA ALA A 713 -0.89 15.79 39.74
C ALA A 713 -0.12 16.48 40.88
N LEU A 714 -0.68 17.55 41.46
CA LEU A 714 -0.14 18.19 42.66
C LEU A 714 -0.11 17.21 43.86
N GLU A 715 -1.19 16.47 44.10
CA GLU A 715 -1.26 15.44 45.15
C GLU A 715 -0.28 14.28 44.89
N HIS A 716 -0.05 13.91 43.62
CA HIS A 716 0.96 12.91 43.26
C HIS A 716 2.37 13.42 43.58
N VAL A 717 2.73 14.62 43.12
CA VAL A 717 4.05 15.21 43.38
C VAL A 717 4.30 15.35 44.88
N GLU A 718 3.35 15.85 45.67
CA GLU A 718 3.48 15.96 47.13
C GLU A 718 3.75 14.59 47.80
N ARG A 719 3.02 13.54 47.40
CA ARG A 719 3.24 12.18 47.91
C ARG A 719 4.60 11.61 47.51
N GLN A 720 5.12 11.93 46.32
CA GLN A 720 6.46 11.51 45.92
C GLN A 720 7.55 12.32 46.64
N SER A 721 7.38 13.63 46.85
CA SER A 721 8.30 14.44 47.67
C SER A 721 8.41 13.89 49.10
N LEU A 722 7.29 13.43 49.69
CA LEU A 722 7.32 12.74 50.99
C LEU A 722 8.06 11.38 50.95
N ARG A 723 7.98 10.66 49.83
CA ARG A 723 8.69 9.38 49.62
C ARG A 723 10.19 9.55 49.42
N PHE A 724 10.61 10.61 48.72
CA PHE A 724 12.01 10.93 48.43
C PHE A 724 12.60 12.00 49.36
N ARG A 725 11.94 12.31 50.49
CA ARG A 725 12.30 13.41 51.42
C ARG A 725 13.74 13.37 51.96
N ASP A 726 14.35 12.19 51.98
CA ASP A 726 15.69 11.92 52.49
C ASP A 726 16.75 11.93 51.36
N ASP A 727 16.34 12.18 50.11
CA ASP A 727 17.17 12.26 48.91
C ASP A 727 17.45 13.74 48.53
N PRO A 728 18.70 14.14 48.22
CA PRO A 728 19.02 15.51 47.85
C PRO A 728 18.38 15.98 46.53
N GLU A 729 17.88 15.08 45.69
CA GLU A 729 17.22 15.37 44.41
C GLU A 729 15.68 15.26 44.50
N VAL A 730 15.11 15.34 45.71
CA VAL A 730 13.67 15.15 46.01
C VAL A 730 12.71 15.83 45.02
N ASP A 731 12.94 17.09 44.66
CA ASP A 731 12.05 17.84 43.75
C ASP A 731 12.10 17.30 42.31
N THR A 732 13.31 17.00 41.82
CA THR A 732 13.51 16.32 40.52
C THR A 732 12.88 14.94 40.53
N LEU A 733 13.08 14.12 41.57
CA LEU A 733 12.54 12.75 41.64
C LEU A 733 11.01 12.74 41.72
N ALA A 734 10.42 13.65 42.50
CA ALA A 734 8.97 13.78 42.62
C ALA A 734 8.32 14.22 41.29
N LEU A 735 8.88 15.22 40.61
CA LEU A 735 8.38 15.65 39.31
C LEU A 735 8.68 14.63 38.19
N ALA A 736 9.83 13.95 38.23
CA ALA A 736 10.17 12.88 37.28
C ALA A 736 9.17 11.72 37.35
N SER A 737 8.66 11.39 38.54
CA SER A 737 7.57 10.42 38.70
C SER A 737 6.27 10.89 38.01
N LEU A 738 5.94 12.18 38.06
CA LEU A 738 4.80 12.71 37.28
C LEU A 738 5.08 12.65 35.77
N CYS A 739 6.26 13.08 35.32
CA CYS A 739 6.65 13.02 33.91
C CYS A 739 6.59 11.59 33.35
N HIS A 740 6.95 10.59 34.17
CA HIS A 740 6.86 9.18 33.81
C HIS A 740 5.42 8.70 33.62
N VAL A 741 4.49 9.14 34.49
CA VAL A 741 3.05 8.89 34.33
C VAL A 741 2.53 9.54 33.04
N LEU A 742 2.96 10.76 32.71
CA LEU A 742 2.55 11.44 31.48
C LEU A 742 3.08 10.74 30.23
N ILE A 743 4.36 10.36 30.20
CA ILE A 743 4.99 9.66 29.06
C ILE A 743 4.41 8.25 28.86
N ASN A 744 3.99 7.56 29.94
CA ASN A 744 3.32 6.27 29.85
C ASN A 744 1.78 6.37 29.67
N SER A 745 1.25 7.56 29.41
CA SER A 745 -0.18 7.75 29.18
C SER A 745 -0.58 7.45 27.73
N ASN A 746 -1.83 7.01 27.53
CA ASN A 746 -2.40 6.87 26.18
C ASN A 746 -2.32 8.17 25.38
N GLU A 747 -2.47 9.34 26.02
CA GLU A 747 -2.39 10.63 25.34
C GLU A 747 -0.98 10.95 24.83
N PHE A 748 0.07 10.48 25.52
CA PHE A 748 1.43 10.59 24.98
C PHE A 748 1.69 9.61 23.85
N ILE A 749 1.18 8.37 23.95
CA ILE A 749 1.42 7.26 23.01
C ILE A 749 0.63 7.41 21.69
N PHE A 750 -0.55 8.05 21.75
CA PHE A 750 -1.39 8.33 20.59
C PHE A 750 -1.19 9.76 20.07
N VAL A 751 -1.62 9.98 18.83
CA VAL A 751 -1.49 11.28 18.15
C VAL A 751 -2.54 12.31 18.60
N ASP A 752 -3.77 11.86 18.89
CA ASP A 752 -4.99 12.69 19.08
C ASP A 752 -5.74 12.43 20.41
#